data_AF-A0A9Q1HEF6-F1
#
_entry.id   AF-A0A9Q1HEF6-F1
#
_cell.length_a   1.000
_cell.length_b   1.000
_cell.length_c   1.000
_cell.angle_alpha   90.00
_cell.angle_beta   90.00
_cell.angle_gamma   90.00
#
_symmetry.space_group_name_H-M   'P 1'
#
loop_
_entity.id
_entity.type
_entity.pdbx_description
1 polymer ?
#
loop_
_entity_poly.entity_id
_entity_poly.type
_entity_poly.pdbx_seq_one_letter_code
_entity_poly.pdbx_strand_id
1 'polypeptide(L)'
;MSLPPEKVAELKQIIHNQLNQMDVHNKIQEVLTESFHEKGRDTDKDQIGEQEILQALREKGIVDDIMQQLQISEGQLEEERSPWQQRPPRKPATHHVDKDGILQSVPLNKANVDPTRRYLYFQIIGGKAFLEHLQEGEALPGYRCSTFTLHLYFRGQRFKSRPVPCACEPDLKEGFLLELHNPKGGDASRMAETSTLLSMSDPIHLVLLKTDAAGDTTLLSSHLLDWRTVLSCDYGRQSMSIELMGVGDENKVPVGIIDVKLEILPIPEQILTTEVITTQVNLERSRISERERLFLVYAKQWWKEYLQIRETHQRRLVKIFAQDENGVNRFVCLFLKPLRAGRLLDTPRQAARFVSVIGFERSSAVGGGQPKEQWSTAHVFLCKNRGDCEDHSVLLCNLLLGFGLNAYVCVGTKVKGAAHTWVATIGPDGLVTFWESLTGHRYIHQPVNPDDPPSVQQPRPQYPYRTLGCIFNHQSFYANSQPSDNVDVCSFDVHDESLWKAMSPDAIKSICGSSSQSLWPHPAPLIPNPLDASLASNDMELQIRALVDDHRKDFGLTTVWDEELSYLLNQALASYELERATGISAGNEEFQHAIRRAIPDGHTFKGFPIQFVHRNAKRAFSTCMRSQVCEEIVCCRGDHVRLGLRVRVFCYPESACAVWIMFACKYKSVL
;
A
#
# COMPACT_ATOMS: atom_id res chain seq x y z
N MET A 1 52.68 5.39 5.43
CA MET A 1 51.37 5.78 5.99
C MET A 1 50.29 5.00 5.25
N SER A 2 49.57 4.11 5.94
CA SER A 2 48.54 3.26 5.33
C SER A 2 47.24 4.04 5.16
N LEU A 3 46.64 3.99 3.98
CA LEU A 3 45.31 4.53 3.70
C LEU A 3 44.26 3.90 4.64
N PRO A 4 43.24 4.66 5.10
CA PRO A 4 42.14 4.09 5.89
C PRO A 4 41.46 2.92 5.15
N PRO A 5 41.05 1.86 5.86
CA PRO A 5 40.51 0.64 5.24
C PRO A 5 39.27 0.90 4.37
N GLU A 6 38.45 1.89 4.74
CA GLU A 6 37.29 2.33 3.95
C GLU A 6 37.70 2.95 2.61
N LYS A 7 38.75 3.78 2.60
CA LYS A 7 39.29 4.36 1.35
C LYS A 7 39.98 3.32 0.47
N VAL A 8 40.61 2.30 1.06
CA VAL A 8 41.17 1.18 0.32
C VAL A 8 40.06 0.34 -0.33
N ALA A 9 38.95 0.12 0.36
CA ALA A 9 37.79 -0.57 -0.21
C ALA A 9 37.13 0.23 -1.34
N GLU A 10 36.98 1.54 -1.16
CA GLU A 10 36.42 2.45 -2.16
C GLU A 10 37.31 2.52 -3.41
N LEU A 11 38.63 2.64 -3.25
CA LEU A 11 39.58 2.59 -4.36
C LEU A 11 39.57 1.23 -5.06
N LYS A 12 39.54 0.11 -4.33
CA LYS A 12 39.41 -1.24 -4.92
C LYS A 12 38.13 -1.37 -5.73
N GLN A 13 37.04 -0.78 -5.27
CA GLN A 13 35.75 -0.85 -5.96
C GLN A 13 35.70 0.05 -7.20
N ILE A 14 36.32 1.22 -7.17
CA ILE A 14 36.48 2.10 -8.35
C ILE A 14 37.35 1.40 -9.40
N ILE A 15 38.49 0.83 -8.98
CA ILE A 15 39.39 0.09 -9.87
C ILE A 15 38.68 -1.13 -10.45
N HIS A 16 37.96 -1.90 -9.64
CA HIS A 16 37.21 -3.09 -10.10
C HIS A 16 36.10 -2.72 -11.09
N ASN A 17 35.36 -1.63 -10.85
CA ASN A 17 34.33 -1.16 -11.76
C ASN A 17 34.91 -0.66 -13.09
N GLN A 18 36.06 0.02 -13.08
CA GLN A 18 36.72 0.45 -14.31
C GLN A 18 37.34 -0.72 -15.08
N LEU A 19 37.95 -1.69 -14.39
CA LEU A 19 38.47 -2.91 -15.01
C LEU A 19 37.37 -3.76 -15.67
N ASN A 20 36.14 -3.71 -15.15
CA ASN A 20 34.98 -4.37 -15.76
C ASN A 20 34.35 -3.56 -16.91
N GLN A 21 34.56 -2.24 -16.97
CA GLN A 21 34.11 -1.39 -18.08
C GLN A 21 35.08 -1.41 -19.26
N MET A 22 36.36 -1.58 -18.99
CA MET A 22 37.39 -1.75 -20.02
C MET A 22 37.44 -3.23 -20.42
N ASP A 23 37.64 -3.52 -21.71
CA ASP A 23 37.73 -4.89 -22.24
C ASP A 23 39.07 -5.57 -21.87
N VAL A 24 39.49 -5.42 -20.61
CA VAL A 24 40.80 -5.80 -20.07
C VAL A 24 40.93 -7.31 -20.00
N HIS A 25 39.83 -8.04 -19.79
CA HIS A 25 39.86 -9.50 -19.82
C HIS A 25 40.24 -10.06 -21.19
N ASN A 26 39.76 -9.45 -22.28
CA ASN A 26 40.13 -9.85 -23.63
C ASN A 26 41.60 -9.49 -23.94
N LYS A 27 42.06 -8.31 -23.50
CA LYS A 27 43.47 -7.92 -23.66
C LYS A 27 44.44 -8.80 -22.84
N ILE A 28 44.06 -9.20 -21.63
CA ILE A 28 44.84 -10.14 -20.81
C ILE A 28 44.84 -11.53 -21.46
N GLN A 29 43.71 -11.97 -22.02
CA GLN A 29 43.65 -13.23 -22.77
C GLN A 29 44.54 -13.20 -24.01
N GLU A 30 44.53 -12.13 -24.81
CA GLU A 30 45.44 -11.98 -25.97
C GLU A 30 46.91 -12.05 -25.55
N VAL A 31 47.30 -11.36 -24.49
CA VAL A 31 48.68 -11.39 -23.99
C VAL A 31 49.07 -12.78 -23.49
N LEU A 32 48.17 -13.47 -22.79
CA LEU A 32 48.41 -14.85 -22.36
C LEU A 32 48.56 -15.77 -23.58
N THR A 33 47.65 -15.68 -24.56
CA THR A 33 47.68 -16.50 -25.78
C THR A 33 48.96 -16.27 -26.59
N GLU A 34 49.43 -15.03 -26.73
CA GLU A 34 50.71 -14.73 -27.39
C GLU A 34 51.93 -15.24 -26.60
N SER A 35 51.89 -15.12 -25.26
CA SER A 35 52.97 -15.63 -24.38
C SER A 35 53.08 -17.17 -24.43
N PHE A 36 51.96 -17.87 -24.64
CA PHE A 36 51.92 -19.32 -24.88
C PHE A 36 52.45 -19.70 -26.28
N HIS A 37 52.48 -18.79 -27.23
CA HIS A 37 52.96 -19.05 -28.60
C HIS A 37 54.47 -18.83 -28.77
N GLU A 38 55.09 -17.93 -28.00
CA GLU A 38 56.55 -17.67 -28.06
C GLU A 38 57.40 -18.72 -27.30
N LYS A 39 56.84 -19.38 -26.28
CA LYS A 39 57.51 -20.49 -25.58
C LYS A 39 57.09 -21.84 -26.17
N GLY A 40 57.86 -22.30 -27.16
CA GLY A 40 57.65 -23.60 -27.80
C GLY A 40 57.66 -24.79 -26.83
N ARG A 41 56.71 -25.70 -27.07
CA ARG A 41 56.56 -27.10 -26.62
C ARG A 41 57.62 -27.65 -25.65
N ASP A 42 57.26 -27.63 -24.36
CA ASP A 42 57.46 -28.65 -23.32
C ASP A 42 57.74 -27.96 -21.98
N THR A 43 56.69 -27.72 -21.21
CA THR A 43 56.71 -27.54 -19.74
C THR A 43 55.27 -27.52 -19.23
N ASP A 44 55.05 -28.14 -18.07
CA ASP A 44 53.75 -28.41 -17.45
C ASP A 44 52.84 -27.19 -17.38
N LYS A 45 51.54 -27.41 -17.65
CA LYS A 45 50.48 -26.38 -17.75
C LYS A 45 50.17 -25.62 -16.45
N ASP A 46 50.88 -25.86 -15.35
CA ASP A 46 50.46 -25.42 -14.00
C ASP A 46 51.40 -24.43 -13.29
N GLN A 47 52.42 -23.86 -13.93
CA GLN A 47 53.25 -22.82 -13.28
C GLN A 47 53.65 -21.70 -14.22
N ILE A 48 52.71 -20.79 -14.49
CA ILE A 48 53.05 -19.39 -14.80
C ILE A 48 52.70 -18.59 -13.55
N GLY A 49 53.72 -18.01 -12.91
CA GLY A 49 53.55 -17.27 -11.67
C GLY A 49 52.84 -15.93 -11.91
N GLU A 50 52.00 -15.51 -10.96
CA GLU A 50 51.30 -14.20 -10.98
C GLU A 50 52.26 -13.02 -11.25
N GLN A 51 53.51 -13.13 -10.79
CA GLN A 51 54.55 -12.11 -11.02
C GLN A 51 55.04 -12.04 -12.47
N GLU A 52 55.09 -13.15 -13.20
CA GLU A 52 55.52 -13.17 -14.60
C GLU A 52 54.46 -12.56 -15.52
N ILE A 53 53.17 -12.82 -15.21
CA ILE A 53 52.03 -12.22 -15.92
C ILE A 53 52.00 -10.71 -15.69
N LEU A 54 52.19 -10.27 -14.44
CA LEU A 54 52.28 -8.84 -14.09
C LEU A 54 53.46 -8.15 -14.79
N GLN A 55 54.58 -8.84 -14.99
CA GLN A 55 55.73 -8.29 -15.69
C GLN A 55 55.47 -8.18 -17.20
N ALA A 56 54.88 -9.20 -17.83
CA ALA A 56 54.51 -9.17 -19.24
C ALA A 56 53.47 -8.07 -19.56
N LEU A 57 52.51 -7.85 -18.65
CA LEU A 57 51.52 -6.78 -18.76
C LEU A 57 52.13 -5.37 -18.60
N ARG A 58 53.21 -5.23 -17.81
CA ARG A 58 53.97 -3.98 -17.70
C ARG A 58 54.84 -3.73 -18.93
N GLU A 59 55.54 -4.74 -19.44
CA GLU A 59 56.40 -4.61 -20.62
C GLU A 59 55.61 -4.25 -21.89
N LYS A 60 54.35 -4.70 -21.99
CA LYS A 60 53.43 -4.30 -23.07
C LYS A 60 52.70 -2.97 -22.83
N GLY A 61 53.03 -2.23 -21.76
CA GLY A 61 52.47 -0.91 -21.46
C GLY A 61 51.00 -0.90 -21.01
N ILE A 62 50.38 -2.07 -20.81
CA ILE A 62 48.94 -2.18 -20.50
C ILE A 62 48.65 -1.67 -19.09
N VAL A 63 49.55 -1.92 -18.14
CA VAL A 63 49.42 -1.41 -16.76
C VAL A 63 49.55 0.12 -16.73
N ASP A 64 50.44 0.69 -17.54
CA ASP A 64 50.64 2.14 -17.61
C ASP A 64 49.47 2.84 -18.33
N ASP A 65 48.88 2.22 -19.35
CA ASP A 65 47.64 2.67 -20.01
C ASP A 65 46.46 2.70 -19.04
N ILE A 66 46.30 1.65 -18.22
CA ILE A 66 45.26 1.59 -17.17
C ILE A 66 45.50 2.70 -16.13
N MET A 67 46.74 2.91 -15.71
CA MET A 67 47.10 3.93 -14.72
C MET A 67 46.96 5.37 -15.25
N GLN A 68 47.23 5.63 -16.54
CA GLN A 68 47.00 6.95 -17.16
C GLN A 68 45.53 7.29 -17.31
N GLN A 69 44.68 6.29 -17.56
CA GLN A 69 43.23 6.50 -17.70
C GLN A 69 42.51 6.54 -16.35
N LEU A 70 43.12 5.97 -15.30
CA LEU A 70 42.77 6.19 -13.90
C LEU A 70 43.24 7.60 -13.44
N GLN A 71 42.79 8.67 -14.09
CA GLN A 71 42.90 10.00 -13.50
C GLN A 71 41.95 10.11 -12.30
N ILE A 72 42.45 9.74 -11.13
CA ILE A 72 41.81 10.06 -9.84
C ILE A 72 41.80 11.59 -9.75
N SER A 73 40.62 12.20 -9.89
CA SER A 73 40.50 13.66 -9.83
C SER A 73 40.99 14.17 -8.47
N GLU A 74 42.18 14.76 -8.43
CA GLU A 74 42.69 15.58 -7.30
C GLU A 74 41.97 16.94 -7.22
N GLY A 75 40.64 16.91 -7.25
CA GLY A 75 39.77 18.08 -7.31
C GLY A 75 38.66 18.05 -6.26
N GLN A 76 38.99 17.65 -5.02
CA GLN A 76 38.15 17.86 -3.84
C GLN A 76 39.01 18.11 -2.60
N LEU A 77 39.87 19.12 -2.68
CA LEU A 77 40.47 19.75 -1.52
C LEU A 77 40.12 21.24 -1.58
N GLU A 78 39.57 21.73 -0.47
CA GLU A 78 39.24 23.12 -0.15
C GLU A 78 37.93 23.70 -0.70
N GLU A 79 36.84 23.59 0.09
CA GLU A 79 35.93 24.71 0.37
C GLU A 79 35.11 24.41 1.64
N GLU A 80 35.29 25.23 2.68
CA GLU A 80 34.50 25.24 3.91
C GLU A 80 33.01 25.54 3.60
N ARG A 81 32.09 24.63 3.96
CA ARG A 81 30.63 24.90 3.99
C ARG A 81 29.94 24.26 5.19
N SER A 82 28.96 25.00 5.73
CA SER A 82 28.40 24.96 7.09
C SER A 82 27.62 23.70 7.54
N PRO A 83 27.36 23.53 8.87
CA PRO A 83 26.88 22.27 9.48
C PRO A 83 25.40 21.87 9.26
N TRP A 84 24.67 22.45 8.33
CA TRP A 84 23.22 22.21 8.19
C TRP A 84 22.81 21.93 6.75
N GLN A 85 23.20 20.77 6.21
CA GLN A 85 22.63 20.20 4.99
C GLN A 85 22.77 18.67 5.05
N GLN A 86 21.70 17.98 5.48
CA GLN A 86 21.63 16.52 5.43
C GLN A 86 21.37 16.06 3.99
N ARG A 87 22.18 15.11 3.50
CA ARG A 87 21.96 14.41 2.22
C ARG A 87 20.56 13.77 2.19
N PRO A 88 19.83 13.83 1.08
CA PRO A 88 18.56 13.10 0.95
C PRO A 88 18.82 11.58 0.97
N PRO A 89 17.91 10.78 1.55
CA PRO A 89 18.02 9.32 1.53
C PRO A 89 17.93 8.81 0.09
N ARG A 90 18.77 7.81 -0.24
CA ARG A 90 18.77 7.12 -1.53
C ARG A 90 17.36 6.59 -1.83
N LYS A 91 16.84 6.91 -3.01
CA LYS A 91 15.55 6.40 -3.53
C LYS A 91 15.57 4.86 -3.53
N PRO A 92 14.49 4.17 -3.11
CA PRO A 92 14.35 2.75 -3.40
C PRO A 92 14.24 2.57 -4.91
N ALA A 93 14.97 1.59 -5.44
CA ALA A 93 15.10 1.34 -6.85
C ALA A 93 13.83 0.70 -7.43
N THR A 94 12.99 1.47 -8.10
CA THR A 94 12.02 0.94 -9.07
C THR A 94 12.73 0.83 -10.41
N HIS A 95 13.15 -0.38 -10.81
CA HIS A 95 13.76 -0.61 -12.11
C HIS A 95 12.72 -1.14 -13.10
N HIS A 96 12.47 -0.37 -14.15
CA HIS A 96 11.82 -0.81 -15.38
C HIS A 96 12.88 -1.45 -16.28
N VAL A 97 12.60 -2.63 -16.84
CA VAL A 97 13.41 -3.24 -17.91
C VAL A 97 12.68 -2.98 -19.23
N ASP A 98 13.32 -2.24 -20.13
CA ASP A 98 12.79 -1.91 -21.45
C ASP A 98 12.82 -3.14 -22.38
N LYS A 99 11.84 -3.20 -23.28
CA LYS A 99 11.70 -4.27 -24.29
C LYS A 99 12.76 -4.07 -25.38
N ASP A 100 13.69 -5.02 -25.46
CA ASP A 100 14.19 -5.66 -26.69
C ASP A 100 15.53 -6.34 -26.39
N GLY A 101 15.46 -7.65 -26.13
CA GLY A 101 16.62 -8.49 -25.84
C GLY A 101 16.19 -9.95 -25.78
N ILE A 102 16.53 -10.68 -26.83
CA ILE A 102 16.25 -12.11 -27.00
C ILE A 102 16.81 -12.92 -25.81
N LEU A 103 15.96 -13.78 -25.26
CA LEU A 103 16.25 -15.01 -24.49
C LEU A 103 17.71 -15.21 -24.08
N GLN A 104 18.11 -14.62 -22.96
CA GLN A 104 19.15 -15.14 -22.07
C GLN A 104 18.93 -14.56 -20.67
N SER A 105 19.31 -15.31 -19.65
CA SER A 105 19.29 -14.95 -18.23
C SER A 105 19.52 -13.46 -17.98
N VAL A 106 18.79 -12.89 -17.01
CA VAL A 106 18.94 -11.53 -16.48
C VAL A 106 20.33 -10.95 -16.76
N PRO A 107 20.47 -9.79 -17.44
CA PRO A 107 21.75 -9.12 -17.46
C PRO A 107 22.01 -8.62 -16.03
N LEU A 108 22.72 -9.44 -15.25
CA LEU A 108 23.29 -9.11 -13.94
C LEU A 108 24.10 -7.79 -13.97
N ASN A 109 24.41 -7.27 -15.16
CA ASN A 109 25.11 -6.01 -15.38
C ASN A 109 24.27 -4.73 -15.14
N LYS A 110 22.93 -4.81 -14.98
CA LYS A 110 22.07 -3.61 -14.79
C LYS A 110 21.33 -3.53 -13.46
N ALA A 111 21.18 -4.65 -12.75
CA ALA A 111 20.58 -4.67 -11.42
C ALA A 111 21.70 -4.82 -10.39
N ASN A 112 21.71 -3.96 -9.37
CA ASN A 112 22.69 -3.99 -8.28
C ASN A 112 22.34 -5.17 -7.34
N VAL A 113 22.46 -6.40 -7.84
CA VAL A 113 22.10 -7.64 -7.16
C VAL A 113 23.26 -8.06 -6.27
N ASP A 114 23.04 -8.12 -4.97
CA ASP A 114 24.03 -8.63 -4.02
C ASP A 114 24.23 -10.14 -4.25
N PRO A 115 25.41 -10.60 -4.72
CA PRO A 115 25.67 -12.00 -5.04
C PRO A 115 25.70 -12.91 -3.81
N THR A 116 25.71 -12.34 -2.60
CA THR A 116 25.69 -13.11 -1.34
C THR A 116 24.26 -13.49 -0.90
N ARG A 117 23.24 -13.00 -1.61
CA ARG A 117 21.81 -13.21 -1.30
C ARG A 117 21.13 -14.07 -2.36
N ARG A 118 19.99 -14.66 -1.97
CA ARG A 118 19.13 -15.39 -2.91
C ARG A 118 17.89 -14.57 -3.24
N TYR A 119 17.51 -14.65 -4.50
CA TYR A 119 16.37 -13.99 -5.10
C TYR A 119 15.54 -15.01 -5.85
N LEU A 120 14.25 -14.76 -5.91
CA LEU A 120 13.31 -15.44 -6.79
C LEU A 120 12.89 -14.44 -7.87
N TYR A 121 13.30 -14.68 -9.10
CA TYR A 121 12.89 -13.91 -10.24
C TYR A 121 11.57 -14.45 -10.79
N PHE A 122 10.52 -13.64 -10.68
CA PHE A 122 9.17 -13.92 -11.14
C PHE A 122 8.93 -13.17 -12.46
N GLN A 123 8.75 -13.90 -13.55
CA GLN A 123 8.48 -13.34 -14.87
C GLN A 123 7.08 -13.71 -15.33
N ILE A 124 6.37 -12.75 -15.91
CA ILE A 124 5.11 -12.96 -16.60
C ILE A 124 5.40 -12.98 -18.09
N ILE A 125 5.00 -14.06 -18.76
CA ILE A 125 5.22 -14.28 -20.19
C ILE A 125 4.07 -13.69 -21.01
N GLY A 126 2.85 -13.79 -20.49
CA GLY A 126 1.64 -13.26 -21.12
C GLY A 126 0.36 -13.67 -20.39
N GLY A 127 -0.75 -13.03 -20.75
CA GLY A 127 -2.09 -13.42 -20.31
C GLY A 127 -2.90 -14.00 -21.47
N LYS A 128 -3.80 -14.93 -21.18
CA LYS A 128 -4.72 -15.55 -22.14
C LYS A 128 -6.06 -15.89 -21.51
N ALA A 129 -7.07 -16.08 -22.35
CA ALA A 129 -8.42 -16.51 -21.95
C ALA A 129 -9.16 -15.56 -20.99
N PHE A 130 -8.97 -14.24 -21.14
CA PHE A 130 -9.78 -13.23 -20.44
C PHE A 130 -11.11 -12.99 -21.17
N LEU A 131 -11.99 -13.99 -21.13
CA LEU A 131 -13.17 -14.10 -22.01
C LEU A 131 -14.21 -12.98 -21.85
N GLU A 132 -14.27 -12.34 -20.68
CA GLU A 132 -15.17 -11.19 -20.45
C GLU A 132 -14.77 -9.94 -21.25
N HIS A 133 -13.55 -9.93 -21.81
CA HIS A 133 -12.95 -8.80 -22.50
C HIS A 133 -12.78 -9.04 -24.01
N LEU A 134 -13.60 -9.91 -24.59
CA LEU A 134 -13.59 -10.21 -26.04
C LEU A 134 -13.97 -9.02 -26.92
N GLN A 135 -14.74 -8.05 -26.38
CA GLN A 135 -15.32 -6.92 -27.14
C GLN A 135 -14.74 -5.55 -26.78
N GLU A 136 -13.76 -5.48 -25.87
CA GLU A 136 -13.11 -4.20 -25.58
C GLU A 136 -12.27 -3.79 -26.81
N GLY A 137 -12.70 -2.73 -27.49
CA GLY A 137 -12.12 -2.28 -28.75
C GLY A 137 -10.66 -1.84 -28.60
N GLU A 138 -9.93 -1.83 -29.72
CA GLU A 138 -8.54 -1.34 -29.75
C GLU A 138 -8.44 0.07 -29.15
N ALA A 139 -7.39 0.29 -28.34
CA ALA A 139 -7.15 1.58 -27.70
C ALA A 139 -6.88 2.66 -28.75
N LEU A 140 -7.91 3.43 -29.10
CA LEU A 140 -7.78 4.57 -30.03
C LEU A 140 -6.94 5.68 -29.37
N PRO A 141 -6.02 6.34 -30.12
CA PRO A 141 -5.25 7.46 -29.60
C PRO A 141 -6.16 8.56 -29.03
N GLY A 142 -5.93 8.92 -27.76
CA GLY A 142 -6.69 9.98 -27.07
C GLY A 142 -7.91 9.51 -26.27
N TYR A 143 -8.30 8.24 -26.35
CA TYR A 143 -9.38 7.67 -25.52
C TYR A 143 -8.81 6.88 -24.34
N ARG A 144 -9.32 7.12 -23.13
CA ARG A 144 -8.99 6.29 -21.96
C ARG A 144 -9.71 4.95 -22.08
N CYS A 145 -8.96 3.86 -22.24
CA CYS A 145 -9.48 2.50 -22.21
C CYS A 145 -9.32 1.88 -20.82
N SER A 146 -10.06 0.80 -20.56
CA SER A 146 -9.85 -0.02 -19.37
C SER A 146 -8.48 -0.69 -19.41
N THR A 147 -7.80 -0.76 -18.26
CA THR A 147 -6.49 -1.40 -18.16
C THR A 147 -6.43 -2.42 -17.02
N PHE A 148 -5.73 -3.53 -17.25
CA PHE A 148 -5.29 -4.44 -16.20
C PHE A 148 -4.01 -3.96 -15.54
N THR A 149 -3.88 -4.21 -14.24
CA THR A 149 -2.62 -4.05 -13.51
C THR A 149 -2.48 -5.20 -12.53
N LEU A 150 -1.34 -5.89 -12.57
CA LEU A 150 -1.00 -6.94 -11.62
C LEU A 150 -0.15 -6.38 -10.49
N HIS A 151 -0.55 -6.69 -9.26
CA HIS A 151 0.16 -6.36 -8.04
C HIS A 151 0.69 -7.64 -7.40
N LEU A 152 1.92 -7.60 -6.92
CA LEU A 152 2.57 -8.73 -6.26
C LEU A 152 2.95 -8.33 -4.84
N TYR A 153 2.72 -9.22 -3.90
CA TYR A 153 3.23 -9.10 -2.54
C TYR A 153 3.96 -10.37 -2.11
N PHE A 154 5.16 -10.21 -1.56
CA PHE A 154 5.97 -11.32 -1.07
C PHE A 154 6.88 -10.85 0.07
N ARG A 155 6.74 -11.44 1.26
CA ARG A 155 7.62 -11.22 2.42
C ARG A 155 7.92 -9.73 2.74
N GLY A 156 6.92 -8.86 2.69
CA GLY A 156 7.12 -7.42 2.95
C GLY A 156 7.60 -6.62 1.73
N GLN A 157 7.70 -7.22 0.55
CA GLN A 157 7.99 -6.53 -0.70
C GLN A 157 6.73 -6.42 -1.54
N ARG A 158 6.50 -5.26 -2.16
CA ARG A 158 5.37 -5.03 -3.06
C ARG A 158 5.87 -4.59 -4.42
N PHE A 159 5.25 -5.13 -5.46
CA PHE A 159 5.53 -4.79 -6.84
C PHE A 159 4.24 -4.55 -7.61
N LYS A 160 4.34 -3.83 -8.71
CA LYS A 160 3.23 -3.45 -9.57
C LYS A 160 3.67 -3.49 -11.03
N SER A 161 2.91 -4.13 -11.90
CA SER A 161 3.14 -4.09 -13.35
C SER A 161 2.77 -2.73 -13.93
N ARG A 162 3.23 -2.46 -15.15
CA ARG A 162 2.63 -1.37 -15.93
C ARG A 162 1.15 -1.67 -16.23
N PRO A 163 0.29 -0.63 -16.35
CA PRO A 163 -1.07 -0.81 -16.84
C PRO A 163 -1.04 -1.32 -18.29
N VAL A 164 -1.81 -2.37 -18.57
CA VAL A 164 -1.95 -2.96 -19.92
C VAL A 164 -3.40 -2.86 -20.33
N PRO A 165 -3.74 -2.43 -21.56
CA PRO A 165 -5.13 -2.41 -22.03
C PRO A 165 -5.80 -3.77 -21.83
N CYS A 166 -7.03 -3.76 -21.35
CA CYS A 166 -7.81 -4.97 -21.18
C CYS A 166 -8.10 -5.60 -22.55
N ALA A 167 -7.88 -6.91 -22.65
CA ALA A 167 -8.07 -7.72 -23.85
C ALA A 167 -8.20 -9.19 -23.45
N CYS A 168 -8.68 -10.04 -24.38
CA CYS A 168 -8.72 -11.49 -24.17
C CYS A 168 -7.32 -12.11 -23.98
N GLU A 169 -6.32 -11.56 -24.69
CA GLU A 169 -4.91 -11.97 -24.61
C GLU A 169 -4.02 -10.75 -24.32
N PRO A 170 -3.99 -10.28 -23.06
CA PRO A 170 -3.27 -9.06 -22.72
C PRO A 170 -1.74 -9.29 -22.69
N ASP A 171 -0.97 -8.34 -23.23
CA ASP A 171 0.51 -8.37 -23.27
C ASP A 171 1.14 -7.98 -21.91
N LEU A 172 0.87 -8.80 -20.89
CA LEU A 172 1.30 -8.64 -19.50
C LEU A 172 2.78 -9.00 -19.26
N LYS A 173 3.68 -8.71 -20.20
CA LYS A 173 5.11 -9.04 -20.07
C LYS A 173 5.80 -8.14 -19.05
N GLU A 174 6.22 -8.71 -17.93
CA GLU A 174 6.90 -8.00 -16.83
C GLU A 174 7.78 -8.98 -16.04
N GLY A 175 8.82 -8.48 -15.36
CA GLY A 175 9.69 -9.27 -14.49
C GLY A 175 9.91 -8.60 -13.13
N PHE A 176 9.85 -9.38 -12.05
CA PHE A 176 10.02 -8.91 -10.67
C PHE A 176 11.08 -9.74 -9.97
N LEU A 177 12.07 -9.08 -9.37
CA LEU A 177 13.11 -9.73 -8.58
C LEU A 177 12.70 -9.69 -7.10
N LEU A 178 12.38 -10.85 -6.52
CA LEU A 178 11.90 -10.98 -5.15
C LEU A 178 13.04 -11.42 -4.23
N GLU A 179 13.34 -10.65 -3.18
CA GLU A 179 14.34 -11.05 -2.19
C GLU A 179 13.79 -12.17 -1.28
N LEU A 180 14.54 -13.25 -1.06
CA LEU A 180 14.10 -14.37 -0.21
C LEU A 180 14.47 -14.15 1.27
N HIS A 181 15.52 -13.37 1.53
CA HIS A 181 15.99 -13.06 2.87
C HIS A 181 15.08 -12.06 3.60
N ASN A 182 15.10 -12.11 4.94
CA ASN A 182 14.33 -11.15 5.75
C ASN A 182 15.03 -9.79 5.72
N PRO A 183 14.35 -8.68 5.35
CA PRO A 183 14.96 -7.34 5.34
C PRO A 183 15.46 -6.87 6.72
N LYS A 184 15.07 -7.53 7.83
CA LYS A 184 15.56 -7.25 9.19
C LYS A 184 16.88 -7.94 9.53
N GLY A 185 17.26 -8.97 8.78
CA GLY A 185 18.60 -9.53 8.86
C GLY A 185 19.50 -8.61 8.06
N GLY A 186 20.36 -7.84 8.71
CA GLY A 186 21.29 -6.94 8.02
C GLY A 186 22.25 -7.69 7.08
N ASP A 187 23.27 -7.00 6.60
CA ASP A 187 24.25 -7.51 5.61
C ASP A 187 25.10 -8.72 6.07
N ALA A 188 24.84 -9.25 7.27
CA ALA A 188 25.51 -10.41 7.85
C ALA A 188 24.76 -11.76 7.64
N SER A 189 23.62 -11.80 6.95
CA SER A 189 22.90 -13.06 6.73
C SER A 189 23.61 -13.92 5.70
N ARG A 190 24.09 -15.11 6.09
CA ARG A 190 24.53 -16.16 5.14
C ARG A 190 23.47 -16.40 4.06
N MET A 191 23.92 -16.72 2.86
CA MET A 191 23.07 -17.16 1.75
C MET A 191 22.17 -18.31 2.22
N ALA A 192 20.86 -18.23 1.95
CA ALA A 192 19.92 -19.24 2.43
C ALA A 192 20.19 -20.60 1.76
N GLU A 193 20.38 -21.64 2.56
CA GLU A 193 20.54 -23.01 2.06
C GLU A 193 19.19 -23.57 1.56
N THR A 194 19.23 -24.61 0.72
CA THR A 194 18.03 -25.22 0.13
C THR A 194 17.03 -25.71 1.19
N SER A 195 17.52 -26.22 2.33
CA SER A 195 16.69 -26.60 3.48
C SER A 195 15.95 -25.40 4.10
N THR A 196 16.62 -24.25 4.17
CA THR A 196 16.03 -22.99 4.67
C THR A 196 14.98 -22.48 3.69
N LEU A 197 15.26 -22.53 2.38
CA LEU A 197 14.30 -22.16 1.33
C LEU A 197 13.03 -23.02 1.38
N LEU A 198 13.17 -24.33 1.58
CA LEU A 198 12.01 -25.23 1.70
C LEU A 198 11.10 -24.87 2.88
N SER A 199 11.69 -24.38 3.98
CA SER A 199 10.96 -23.95 5.18
C SER A 199 10.23 -22.61 5.04
N MET A 200 10.50 -21.85 3.97
CA MET A 200 9.84 -20.57 3.68
C MET A 200 8.47 -20.81 3.03
N SER A 201 7.43 -20.94 3.86
CA SER A 201 6.06 -21.21 3.41
C SER A 201 5.27 -19.99 2.94
N ASP A 202 5.87 -18.79 2.91
CA ASP A 202 5.21 -17.56 2.47
C ASP A 202 4.84 -17.65 0.98
N PRO A 203 3.55 -17.52 0.60
CA PRO A 203 3.14 -17.51 -0.79
C PRO A 203 3.42 -16.14 -1.44
N ILE A 204 3.53 -16.13 -2.77
CA ILE A 204 3.45 -14.91 -3.57
C ILE A 204 1.98 -14.57 -3.74
N HIS A 205 1.56 -13.42 -3.22
CA HIS A 205 0.18 -12.95 -3.37
C HIS A 205 0.05 -12.10 -4.63
N LEU A 206 -0.68 -12.63 -5.61
CA LEU A 206 -0.98 -12.02 -6.90
C LEU A 206 -2.37 -11.39 -6.85
N VAL A 207 -2.46 -10.10 -7.16
CA VAL A 207 -3.71 -9.34 -7.17
C VAL A 207 -3.89 -8.69 -8.53
N LEU A 208 -4.94 -9.07 -9.26
CA LEU A 208 -5.27 -8.50 -10.57
C LEU A 208 -6.38 -7.46 -10.41
N LEU A 209 -6.11 -6.23 -10.83
CA LEU A 209 -7.08 -5.14 -10.84
C LEU A 209 -7.41 -4.72 -12.27
N LYS A 210 -8.67 -4.37 -12.51
CA LYS A 210 -9.11 -3.60 -13.68
C LYS A 210 -9.30 -2.15 -13.24
N THR A 211 -8.80 -1.21 -14.02
CA THR A 211 -9.10 0.22 -13.90
C THR A 211 -9.91 0.62 -15.12
N ASP A 212 -11.10 1.17 -14.93
CA ASP A 212 -11.94 1.63 -16.04
C ASP A 212 -11.48 3.00 -16.59
N ALA A 213 -12.17 3.49 -17.62
CA ALA A 213 -11.91 4.79 -18.23
C ALA A 213 -12.15 5.98 -17.27
N ALA A 214 -13.01 5.81 -16.26
CA ALA A 214 -13.31 6.81 -15.24
C ALA A 214 -12.23 6.87 -14.14
N GLY A 215 -11.38 5.84 -14.07
CA GLY A 215 -10.33 5.66 -13.08
C GLY A 215 -10.79 4.87 -11.84
N ASP A 216 -11.96 4.25 -11.89
CA ASP A 216 -12.45 3.38 -10.82
C ASP A 216 -11.85 1.97 -10.95
N THR A 217 -11.45 1.41 -9.82
CA THR A 217 -10.68 0.17 -9.70
C THR A 217 -11.55 -0.97 -9.21
N THR A 218 -11.54 -2.10 -9.92
CA THR A 218 -12.22 -3.33 -9.52
C THR A 218 -11.23 -4.46 -9.33
N LEU A 219 -11.45 -5.27 -8.29
CA LEU A 219 -10.68 -6.47 -8.04
C LEU A 219 -11.23 -7.60 -8.91
N LEU A 220 -10.37 -8.21 -9.72
CA LEU A 220 -10.74 -9.36 -10.54
C LEU A 220 -10.27 -10.67 -9.91
N SER A 221 -9.06 -10.72 -9.38
CA SER A 221 -8.50 -11.97 -8.81
C SER A 221 -7.54 -11.71 -7.66
N SER A 222 -7.53 -12.61 -6.68
CA SER A 222 -6.62 -12.66 -5.53
C SER A 222 -6.06 -14.08 -5.37
N HIS A 223 -4.86 -14.35 -5.90
CA HIS A 223 -4.27 -15.69 -5.95
C HIS A 223 -3.02 -15.82 -5.06
N LEU A 224 -2.93 -16.90 -4.29
CA LEU A 224 -1.76 -17.22 -3.46
C LEU A 224 -0.94 -18.34 -4.11
N LEU A 225 0.20 -17.99 -4.70
CA LEU A 225 1.09 -18.93 -5.38
C LEU A 225 2.16 -19.46 -4.43
N ASP A 226 2.26 -20.79 -4.31
CA ASP A 226 3.42 -21.45 -3.69
C ASP A 226 4.56 -21.54 -4.72
N TRP A 227 5.67 -20.87 -4.43
CA TRP A 227 6.80 -20.77 -5.34
C TRP A 227 7.80 -21.92 -5.19
N ARG A 228 7.71 -22.72 -4.12
CA ARG A 228 8.78 -23.68 -3.74
C ARG A 228 8.95 -24.82 -4.73
N THR A 229 8.00 -25.06 -5.62
CA THR A 229 8.11 -26.06 -6.70
C THR A 229 9.32 -25.82 -7.61
N VAL A 230 9.79 -24.58 -7.71
CA VAL A 230 11.00 -24.24 -8.49
C VAL A 230 12.28 -24.86 -7.91
N LEU A 231 12.28 -25.22 -6.61
CA LEU A 231 13.43 -25.86 -5.92
C LEU A 231 13.69 -27.30 -6.40
N SER A 232 12.74 -27.93 -7.11
CA SER A 232 12.92 -29.26 -7.70
C SER A 232 13.35 -29.24 -9.17
N CYS A 233 13.42 -28.06 -9.79
CA CYS A 233 13.72 -27.98 -11.22
C CYS A 233 15.22 -27.87 -11.47
N ASP A 234 15.69 -28.57 -12.51
CA ASP A 234 17.06 -28.43 -13.00
C ASP A 234 17.33 -26.96 -13.35
N TYR A 235 18.50 -26.46 -12.92
CA TYR A 235 18.91 -25.06 -13.08
C TYR A 235 18.04 -24.03 -12.32
N GLY A 236 17.19 -24.47 -11.38
CA GLY A 236 16.38 -23.60 -10.54
C GLY A 236 15.35 -22.77 -11.32
N ARG A 237 14.85 -23.29 -12.44
CA ARG A 237 13.91 -22.61 -13.34
C ARG A 237 12.64 -23.41 -13.57
N GLN A 238 11.49 -22.78 -13.49
CA GLN A 238 10.19 -23.41 -13.73
C GLN A 238 9.29 -22.49 -14.56
N SER A 239 8.61 -23.03 -15.56
CA SER A 239 7.53 -22.35 -16.26
C SER A 239 6.20 -23.01 -15.92
N MET A 240 5.15 -22.22 -15.70
CA MET A 240 3.82 -22.73 -15.36
C MET A 240 2.72 -21.75 -15.78
N SER A 241 1.50 -22.28 -15.96
CA SER A 241 0.29 -21.48 -16.17
C SER A 241 -0.49 -21.38 -14.86
N ILE A 242 -0.91 -20.17 -14.50
CA ILE A 242 -1.71 -19.90 -13.31
C ILE A 242 -3.11 -19.50 -13.76
N GLU A 243 -4.10 -20.29 -13.35
CA GLU A 243 -5.51 -19.96 -13.51
C GLU A 243 -5.94 -18.96 -12.42
N LEU A 244 -6.39 -17.78 -12.84
CA LEU A 244 -6.87 -16.73 -11.96
C LEU A 244 -8.37 -16.89 -11.77
N MET A 245 -8.78 -17.17 -10.55
CA MET A 245 -10.19 -17.25 -10.18
C MET A 245 -10.73 -15.87 -9.81
N GLY A 246 -12.04 -15.68 -10.01
CA GLY A 246 -12.77 -14.49 -9.60
C GLY A 246 -12.77 -14.28 -8.09
N VAL A 247 -13.44 -13.24 -7.63
CA VAL A 247 -13.58 -12.90 -6.21
C VAL A 247 -15.04 -12.81 -5.80
N GLY A 248 -15.32 -12.90 -4.50
CA GLY A 248 -16.67 -12.80 -3.95
C GLY A 248 -17.60 -13.89 -4.49
N ASP A 249 -18.72 -13.50 -5.09
CA ASP A 249 -19.71 -14.44 -5.66
C ASP A 249 -19.20 -15.17 -6.92
N GLU A 250 -18.14 -14.65 -7.56
CA GLU A 250 -17.51 -15.22 -8.76
C GLU A 250 -16.24 -16.02 -8.43
N ASN A 251 -15.99 -16.35 -7.16
CA ASN A 251 -14.77 -17.04 -6.72
C ASN A 251 -14.56 -18.46 -7.28
N LYS A 252 -15.55 -19.01 -7.99
CA LYS A 252 -15.48 -20.29 -8.70
C LYS A 252 -15.45 -20.15 -10.22
N VAL A 253 -15.46 -18.92 -10.72
CA VAL A 253 -15.42 -18.60 -12.15
C VAL A 253 -13.99 -18.20 -12.50
N PRO A 254 -13.36 -18.81 -13.52
CA PRO A 254 -12.05 -18.38 -13.97
C PRO A 254 -12.16 -17.05 -14.72
N VAL A 255 -11.31 -16.10 -14.35
CA VAL A 255 -11.20 -14.78 -15.00
C VAL A 255 -10.28 -14.84 -16.21
N GLY A 256 -9.21 -15.63 -16.11
CA GLY A 256 -8.19 -15.77 -17.16
C GLY A 256 -6.97 -16.54 -16.67
N ILE A 257 -6.01 -16.74 -17.56
CA ILE A 257 -4.77 -17.50 -17.28
C ILE A 257 -3.57 -16.59 -17.51
N ILE A 258 -2.59 -16.64 -16.62
CA ILE A 258 -1.28 -16.01 -16.82
C ILE A 258 -0.19 -17.08 -16.91
N ASP A 259 0.65 -16.98 -17.93
CA ASP A 259 1.83 -17.82 -18.06
C ASP A 259 3.00 -17.14 -17.36
N VAL A 260 3.65 -17.85 -16.44
CA VAL A 260 4.74 -17.32 -15.63
C VAL A 260 5.97 -18.22 -15.67
N LYS A 261 7.12 -17.61 -15.39
CA LYS A 261 8.39 -18.29 -15.21
C LYS A 261 9.04 -17.84 -13.90
N LEU A 262 9.46 -18.81 -13.10
CA LEU A 262 10.18 -18.64 -11.85
C LEU A 262 11.65 -19.04 -12.05
N GLU A 263 12.57 -18.27 -11.47
CA GLU A 263 14.00 -18.59 -11.48
C GLU A 263 14.66 -18.22 -10.14
N ILE A 264 15.37 -19.15 -9.51
CA ILE A 264 16.16 -18.86 -8.31
C ILE A 264 17.56 -18.39 -8.70
N LEU A 265 17.97 -17.25 -8.13
CA LEU A 265 19.25 -16.60 -8.38
C LEU A 265 19.99 -16.35 -7.06
N PRO A 266 21.27 -16.74 -6.90
CA PRO A 266 22.01 -17.68 -7.76
C PRO A 266 21.38 -19.09 -7.71
N ILE A 267 21.70 -19.92 -8.70
CA ILE A 267 21.16 -21.29 -8.82
C ILE A 267 21.58 -22.11 -7.59
N PRO A 268 20.67 -22.88 -6.95
CA PRO A 268 21.03 -23.78 -5.85
C PRO A 268 21.96 -24.90 -6.32
N GLU A 269 23.02 -25.19 -5.54
CA GLU A 269 23.91 -26.33 -5.79
C GLU A 269 23.23 -27.68 -5.52
N GLN A 270 22.30 -27.69 -4.57
CA GLN A 270 21.53 -28.87 -4.19
C GLN A 270 20.08 -28.73 -4.67
N ILE A 271 19.65 -29.69 -5.50
CA ILE A 271 18.28 -29.81 -6.01
C ILE A 271 17.50 -30.75 -5.09
N LEU A 272 16.27 -30.37 -4.73
CA LEU A 272 15.37 -31.26 -3.96
C LEU A 272 14.54 -32.12 -4.91
N THR A 273 14.15 -33.32 -4.48
CA THR A 273 13.20 -34.11 -5.26
C THR A 273 11.80 -33.52 -5.16
N THR A 274 11.02 -33.61 -6.25
CA THR A 274 9.62 -33.16 -6.30
C THR A 274 8.77 -33.80 -5.20
N GLU A 275 9.07 -35.06 -4.84
CA GLU A 275 8.40 -35.78 -3.76
C GLU A 275 8.62 -35.14 -2.39
N VAL A 276 9.85 -34.70 -2.09
CA VAL A 276 10.17 -34.03 -0.81
C VAL A 276 9.40 -32.72 -0.69
N ILE A 277 9.39 -31.90 -1.75
CA ILE A 277 8.67 -30.62 -1.77
C ILE A 277 7.17 -30.85 -1.62
N THR A 278 6.60 -31.75 -2.43
CA THR A 278 5.17 -32.06 -2.41
C THR A 278 4.75 -32.60 -1.04
N THR A 279 5.56 -33.47 -0.43
CA THR A 279 5.31 -34.01 0.91
C THR A 279 5.35 -32.90 1.96
N GLN A 280 6.34 -32.01 1.92
CA GLN A 280 6.44 -30.88 2.84
C GLN A 280 5.23 -29.95 2.73
N VAL A 281 4.87 -29.53 1.51
CA VAL A 281 3.74 -28.64 1.26
C VAL A 281 2.42 -29.27 1.71
N ASN A 282 2.22 -30.56 1.44
CA ASN A 282 1.02 -31.29 1.86
C ASN A 282 0.94 -31.44 3.38
N LEU A 283 2.06 -31.70 4.06
CA LEU A 283 2.12 -31.75 5.52
C LEU A 283 1.79 -30.39 6.15
N GLU A 284 2.34 -29.29 5.61
CA GLU A 284 2.03 -27.94 6.06
C GLU A 284 0.54 -27.60 5.86
N ARG A 285 -0.01 -27.83 4.66
CA ARG A 285 -1.44 -27.61 4.37
C ARG A 285 -2.35 -28.43 5.29
N SER A 286 -2.00 -29.70 5.53
CA SER A 286 -2.77 -30.57 6.42
C SER A 286 -2.72 -30.07 7.87
N ARG A 287 -1.55 -29.61 8.34
CA ARG A 287 -1.41 -29.00 9.68
C ARG A 287 -2.22 -27.72 9.83
N ILE A 288 -2.22 -26.87 8.82
CA ILE A 288 -3.01 -25.61 8.82
C ILE A 288 -4.51 -25.93 8.86
N SER A 289 -4.97 -26.82 7.96
CA SER A 289 -6.38 -27.24 7.91
C SER A 289 -6.85 -27.85 9.23
N GLU A 290 -6.02 -28.69 9.85
CA GLU A 290 -6.36 -29.29 11.15
C GLU A 290 -6.43 -28.25 12.28
N ARG A 291 -5.52 -27.25 12.30
CA ARG A 291 -5.58 -26.13 13.26
C ARG A 291 -6.84 -25.30 13.09
N GLU A 292 -7.18 -24.94 11.85
CA GLU A 292 -8.40 -24.19 11.54
C GLU A 292 -9.65 -24.99 11.93
N ARG A 293 -9.67 -26.30 11.68
CA ARG A 293 -10.76 -27.20 12.09
C ARG A 293 -10.92 -27.27 13.60
N LEU A 294 -9.83 -27.47 14.34
CA LEU A 294 -9.84 -27.53 15.81
C LEU A 294 -10.33 -26.21 16.41
N PHE A 295 -9.85 -25.08 15.88
CA PHE A 295 -10.33 -23.78 16.33
C PHE A 295 -11.80 -23.54 16.00
N LEU A 296 -12.30 -24.00 14.84
CA LEU A 296 -13.72 -23.90 14.51
C LEU A 296 -14.58 -24.67 15.53
N VAL A 297 -14.13 -25.84 15.97
CA VAL A 297 -14.79 -26.61 17.04
C VAL A 297 -14.75 -25.82 18.36
N TYR A 298 -13.60 -25.27 18.74
CA TYR A 298 -13.44 -24.41 19.91
C TYR A 298 -14.37 -23.19 19.85
N ALA A 299 -14.39 -22.46 18.75
CA ALA A 299 -15.20 -21.26 18.56
C ALA A 299 -16.69 -21.56 18.63
N LYS A 300 -17.14 -22.70 18.08
CA LYS A 300 -18.54 -23.16 18.22
C LYS A 300 -18.90 -23.44 19.67
N GLN A 301 -18.01 -24.08 20.43
CA GLN A 301 -18.23 -24.34 21.85
C GLN A 301 -18.27 -23.03 22.65
N TRP A 302 -17.29 -22.16 22.44
CA TRP A 302 -17.21 -20.84 23.07
C TRP A 302 -18.45 -19.99 22.78
N TRP A 303 -18.98 -20.04 21.55
CA TRP A 303 -20.22 -19.34 21.16
C TRP A 303 -21.44 -19.87 21.89
N LYS A 304 -21.58 -21.20 22.03
CA LYS A 304 -22.67 -21.80 22.81
C LYS A 304 -22.63 -21.35 24.26
N GLU A 305 -21.45 -21.32 24.87
CA GLU A 305 -21.29 -20.83 26.24
C GLU A 305 -21.65 -19.34 26.36
N TYR A 306 -21.27 -18.52 25.39
CA TYR A 306 -21.64 -17.10 25.37
C TYR A 306 -23.17 -16.92 25.35
N LEU A 307 -23.87 -17.69 24.52
CA LEU A 307 -25.33 -17.65 24.44
C LEU A 307 -26.03 -18.14 25.72
N GLN A 308 -25.38 -19.00 26.50
CA GLN A 308 -25.92 -19.49 27.78
C GLN A 308 -25.87 -18.45 28.91
N ILE A 309 -25.08 -17.38 28.77
CA ILE A 309 -24.94 -16.34 29.81
C ILE A 309 -26.27 -15.58 30.00
N ARG A 310 -26.90 -15.15 28.90
CA ARG A 310 -28.18 -14.41 28.84
C ARG A 310 -28.84 -14.57 27.48
N GLU A 311 -30.17 -14.64 27.46
CA GLU A 311 -30.97 -14.77 26.23
C GLU A 311 -30.74 -13.61 25.23
N THR A 312 -30.54 -12.39 25.73
CA THR A 312 -30.28 -11.20 24.91
C THR A 312 -29.02 -11.31 24.03
N HIS A 313 -28.07 -12.19 24.37
CA HIS A 313 -26.85 -12.38 23.59
C HIS A 313 -27.10 -12.90 22.18
N GLN A 314 -28.24 -13.56 21.92
CA GLN A 314 -28.62 -14.02 20.58
C GLN A 314 -28.79 -12.87 19.56
N ARG A 315 -29.04 -11.64 20.04
CA ARG A 315 -29.24 -10.46 19.20
C ARG A 315 -27.99 -9.58 19.08
N ARG A 316 -26.93 -9.86 19.85
CA ARG A 316 -25.70 -9.05 19.85
C ARG A 316 -24.85 -9.36 18.63
N LEU A 317 -24.25 -8.33 18.05
CA LEU A 317 -23.38 -8.45 16.88
C LEU A 317 -21.97 -8.89 17.31
N VAL A 318 -21.77 -10.21 17.41
CA VAL A 318 -20.46 -10.81 17.72
C VAL A 318 -19.89 -11.47 16.46
N LYS A 319 -18.87 -10.86 15.87
CA LYS A 319 -18.27 -11.31 14.60
C LYS A 319 -17.02 -12.15 14.87
N ILE A 320 -17.17 -13.47 14.91
CA ILE A 320 -16.03 -14.40 15.08
C ILE A 320 -15.33 -14.67 13.74
N PHE A 321 -16.10 -14.92 12.69
CA PHE A 321 -15.59 -15.23 11.35
C PHE A 321 -16.10 -14.22 10.33
N ALA A 322 -15.25 -13.87 9.36
CA ALA A 322 -15.57 -13.05 8.20
C ALA A 322 -15.12 -13.78 6.92
N GLN A 323 -15.81 -13.54 5.81
CA GLN A 323 -15.47 -14.14 4.53
C GLN A 323 -14.41 -13.25 3.84
N ASP A 324 -13.28 -13.84 3.44
CA ASP A 324 -12.24 -13.14 2.68
C ASP A 324 -12.64 -12.93 1.21
N GLU A 325 -11.82 -12.21 0.42
CA GLU A 325 -12.11 -11.94 -0.99
C GLU A 325 -12.23 -13.19 -1.86
N ASN A 326 -11.68 -14.33 -1.41
CA ASN A 326 -11.75 -15.62 -2.10
C ASN A 326 -12.92 -16.48 -1.60
N GLY A 327 -13.79 -15.93 -0.74
CA GLY A 327 -14.95 -16.63 -0.23
C GLY A 327 -14.66 -17.60 0.92
N VAL A 328 -13.48 -17.56 1.54
CA VAL A 328 -13.11 -18.44 2.66
C VAL A 328 -13.44 -17.77 3.99
N ASN A 329 -14.06 -18.51 4.91
CA ASN A 329 -14.34 -18.00 6.26
C ASN A 329 -13.05 -17.98 7.10
N ARG A 330 -12.62 -16.78 7.48
CA ARG A 330 -11.43 -16.53 8.28
C ARG A 330 -11.79 -15.98 9.66
N PHE A 331 -11.01 -16.36 10.66
CA PHE A 331 -11.13 -15.75 11.99
C PHE A 331 -10.76 -14.27 11.92
N VAL A 332 -11.58 -13.37 12.48
CA VAL A 332 -11.43 -11.92 12.28
C VAL A 332 -10.08 -11.36 12.76
N CYS A 333 -9.44 -11.98 13.76
CA CYS A 333 -8.13 -11.51 14.24
C CYS A 333 -7.00 -11.75 13.23
N LEU A 334 -7.17 -12.60 12.21
CA LEU A 334 -6.18 -12.81 11.16
C LEU A 334 -5.94 -11.57 10.30
N PHE A 335 -6.99 -10.76 10.10
CA PHE A 335 -6.91 -9.50 9.34
C PHE A 335 -6.10 -8.43 10.07
N LEU A 336 -5.87 -8.60 11.38
CA LEU A 336 -5.19 -7.64 12.22
C LEU A 336 -3.73 -8.05 12.48
N LYS A 337 -2.82 -7.15 12.15
CA LYS A 337 -1.39 -7.23 12.44
C LYS A 337 -0.82 -5.80 12.58
N PRO A 338 0.03 -5.53 13.58
CA PRO A 338 0.66 -4.21 13.72
C PRO A 338 1.39 -3.80 12.44
N LEU A 339 0.98 -2.68 11.84
CA LEU A 339 1.53 -2.13 10.61
C LEU A 339 2.25 -0.82 10.91
N ARG A 340 3.57 -0.82 10.75
CA ARG A 340 4.38 0.39 10.91
C ARG A 340 4.32 1.21 9.62
N ALA A 341 3.94 2.48 9.74
CA ALA A 341 3.83 3.40 8.60
C ALA A 341 5.18 3.93 8.08
N GLY A 342 6.30 3.53 8.68
CA GLY A 342 7.63 4.06 8.32
C GLY A 342 7.70 5.57 8.56
N ARG A 343 8.25 6.30 7.59
CA ARG A 343 8.28 7.78 7.57
C ARG A 343 7.17 8.39 6.70
N LEU A 344 6.14 7.60 6.38
CA LEU A 344 5.06 8.04 5.51
C LEU A 344 3.88 8.65 6.28
N LEU A 345 3.72 8.27 7.56
CA LEU A 345 2.74 8.84 8.48
C LEU A 345 3.42 9.04 9.83
N ASP A 346 3.41 10.27 10.33
CA ASP A 346 4.14 10.66 11.54
C ASP A 346 3.34 10.39 12.82
N THR A 347 1.99 10.42 12.73
CA THR A 347 1.13 10.34 13.91
C THR A 347 -0.09 9.43 13.72
N PRO A 348 -0.67 8.89 14.81
CA PRO A 348 -1.94 8.18 14.78
C PRO A 348 -3.10 8.97 14.14
N ARG A 349 -3.10 10.31 14.28
CA ARG A 349 -4.13 11.17 13.69
C ARG A 349 -3.97 11.31 12.18
N GLN A 350 -2.74 11.47 11.70
CA GLN A 350 -2.46 11.42 10.27
C GLN A 350 -2.82 10.05 9.68
N ALA A 351 -2.62 8.95 10.43
CA ALA A 351 -3.07 7.63 10.00
C ALA A 351 -4.60 7.52 9.90
N ALA A 352 -5.34 8.06 10.87
CA ALA A 352 -6.81 8.15 10.77
C ALA A 352 -7.25 8.99 9.56
N ARG A 353 -6.57 10.11 9.30
CA ARG A 353 -6.83 10.94 8.12
C ARG A 353 -6.52 10.20 6.81
N PHE A 354 -5.38 9.54 6.72
CA PHE A 354 -5.00 8.69 5.57
C PHE A 354 -6.08 7.66 5.27
N VAL A 355 -6.51 6.88 6.27
CA VAL A 355 -7.54 5.87 6.07
C VAL A 355 -8.86 6.50 5.63
N SER A 356 -9.25 7.65 6.19
CA SER A 356 -10.49 8.35 5.81
C SER A 356 -10.53 8.87 4.36
N VAL A 357 -9.36 8.99 3.71
CA VAL A 357 -9.27 9.45 2.31
C VAL A 357 -9.08 8.31 1.32
N ILE A 358 -9.09 7.06 1.79
CA ILE A 358 -9.29 5.88 0.94
C ILE A 358 -10.78 5.84 0.56
N GLY A 359 -11.09 5.41 -0.67
CA GLY A 359 -12.47 5.48 -1.15
C GLY A 359 -13.40 4.49 -0.43
N PHE A 360 -14.56 4.97 0.00
CA PHE A 360 -15.60 4.10 0.53
C PHE A 360 -16.42 3.45 -0.59
N GLU A 361 -16.60 2.14 -0.52
CA GLU A 361 -17.38 1.34 -1.46
C GLU A 361 -18.00 0.14 -0.71
N ARG A 362 -19.33 0.05 -0.70
CA ARG A 362 -20.01 -1.15 -0.20
C ARG A 362 -20.15 -2.17 -1.31
N SER A 363 -19.84 -3.43 -1.02
CA SER A 363 -20.09 -4.54 -1.94
C SER A 363 -21.56 -4.56 -2.34
N SER A 364 -21.88 -4.44 -3.63
CA SER A 364 -23.24 -4.59 -4.14
C SER A 364 -23.50 -6.05 -4.51
N ALA A 365 -24.60 -6.64 -4.06
CA ALA A 365 -25.01 -7.95 -4.56
C ALA A 365 -25.61 -7.84 -5.97
N VAL A 366 -25.25 -8.78 -6.84
CA VAL A 366 -25.86 -8.90 -8.18
C VAL A 366 -27.34 -9.25 -8.01
N GLY A 367 -28.22 -8.55 -8.73
CA GLY A 367 -29.67 -8.85 -8.75
C GLY A 367 -30.47 -8.32 -7.56
N GLY A 368 -29.98 -7.31 -6.83
CA GLY A 368 -30.75 -6.66 -5.75
C GLY A 368 -30.83 -7.47 -4.45
N GLY A 369 -29.99 -8.50 -4.30
CA GLY A 369 -29.82 -9.21 -3.04
C GLY A 369 -29.26 -8.31 -1.93
N GLN A 370 -29.28 -8.79 -0.68
CA GLN A 370 -28.60 -8.08 0.39
C GLN A 370 -27.09 -8.08 0.10
N PRO A 371 -26.41 -6.92 0.20
CA PRO A 371 -24.97 -6.84 0.01
C PRO A 371 -24.28 -7.81 0.97
N LYS A 372 -23.43 -8.70 0.42
CA LYS A 372 -22.63 -9.62 1.22
C LYS A 372 -21.41 -8.89 1.75
N GLU A 373 -21.26 -8.93 3.07
CA GLU A 373 -20.07 -8.44 3.76
C GLU A 373 -18.85 -9.30 3.37
N GLN A 374 -17.85 -8.67 2.75
CA GLN A 374 -16.60 -9.30 2.33
C GLN A 374 -15.44 -8.49 2.92
N TRP A 375 -14.50 -9.16 3.57
CA TRP A 375 -13.32 -8.52 4.16
C TRP A 375 -12.13 -8.76 3.25
N SER A 376 -11.41 -7.70 2.94
CA SER A 376 -10.24 -7.77 2.07
C SER A 376 -8.97 -7.98 2.89
N THR A 377 -8.05 -8.79 2.37
CA THR A 377 -6.65 -8.75 2.84
C THR A 377 -6.09 -7.32 2.72
N ALA A 378 -5.16 -6.95 3.62
CA ALA A 378 -4.56 -5.61 3.61
C ALA A 378 -3.89 -5.28 2.26
N HIS A 379 -3.28 -6.27 1.61
CA HIS A 379 -2.68 -6.08 0.29
C HIS A 379 -3.74 -5.74 -0.78
N VAL A 380 -4.85 -6.47 -0.83
CA VAL A 380 -5.95 -6.19 -1.76
C VAL A 380 -6.55 -4.81 -1.51
N PHE A 381 -6.87 -4.48 -0.26
CA PHE A 381 -7.48 -3.19 0.08
C PHE A 381 -6.60 -2.00 -0.30
N LEU A 382 -5.30 -2.07 0.01
CA LEU A 382 -4.33 -1.01 -0.36
C LEU A 382 -4.15 -0.90 -1.88
N CYS A 383 -4.13 -2.02 -2.61
CA CYS A 383 -4.02 -2.00 -4.08
C CYS A 383 -5.30 -1.45 -4.74
N LYS A 384 -6.49 -1.88 -4.28
CA LYS A 384 -7.78 -1.39 -4.78
C LYS A 384 -8.00 0.08 -4.45
N ASN A 385 -7.46 0.55 -3.33
CA ASN A 385 -7.63 1.90 -2.79
C ASN A 385 -9.09 2.31 -2.57
N ARG A 386 -9.98 1.31 -2.39
CA ARG A 386 -11.38 1.47 -2.03
C ARG A 386 -11.88 0.21 -1.30
N GLY A 387 -12.90 0.34 -0.44
CA GLY A 387 -13.50 -0.79 0.27
C GLY A 387 -14.56 -0.37 1.29
N ASP A 388 -15.07 -1.33 2.08
CA ASP A 388 -16.15 -1.08 3.05
C ASP A 388 -15.60 -0.60 4.40
N CYS A 389 -16.48 -0.32 5.36
CA CYS A 389 -16.10 0.21 6.66
C CYS A 389 -15.26 -0.77 7.50
N GLU A 390 -15.43 -2.06 7.28
CA GLU A 390 -14.65 -3.14 7.88
C GLU A 390 -13.19 -3.07 7.43
N ASP A 391 -12.94 -2.94 6.12
CA ASP A 391 -11.58 -2.82 5.56
C ASP A 391 -10.86 -1.58 6.11
N HIS A 392 -11.57 -0.44 6.16
CA HIS A 392 -11.05 0.80 6.72
C HIS A 392 -10.72 0.65 8.21
N SER A 393 -11.60 0.03 9.00
CA SER A 393 -11.39 -0.18 10.43
C SER A 393 -10.24 -1.14 10.71
N VAL A 394 -10.09 -2.20 9.91
CA VAL A 394 -8.97 -3.15 9.97
C VAL A 394 -7.65 -2.43 9.69
N LEU A 395 -7.56 -1.65 8.61
CA LEU A 395 -6.33 -0.91 8.27
C LEU A 395 -5.98 0.11 9.35
N LEU A 396 -6.96 0.87 9.84
CA LEU A 396 -6.74 1.85 10.91
C LEU A 396 -6.25 1.17 12.18
N CYS A 397 -6.88 0.08 12.61
CA CYS A 397 -6.45 -0.67 13.78
C CYS A 397 -5.02 -1.20 13.61
N ASN A 398 -4.67 -1.74 12.44
CA ASN A 398 -3.30 -2.16 12.11
C ASN A 398 -2.28 -1.03 12.29
N LEU A 399 -2.59 0.17 11.79
CA LEU A 399 -1.72 1.34 11.92
C LEU A 399 -1.59 1.79 13.38
N LEU A 400 -2.70 1.91 14.12
CA LEU A 400 -2.67 2.32 15.53
C LEU A 400 -1.88 1.32 16.40
N LEU A 401 -2.05 0.02 16.16
CA LEU A 401 -1.21 -1.02 16.76
C LEU A 401 0.27 -0.84 16.39
N GLY A 402 0.56 -0.46 15.15
CA GLY A 402 1.91 -0.17 14.67
C GLY A 402 2.56 1.06 15.33
N PHE A 403 1.76 2.04 15.74
CA PHE A 403 2.17 3.17 16.59
C PHE A 403 2.28 2.81 18.08
N GLY A 404 1.97 1.57 18.46
CA GLY A 404 2.07 1.08 19.83
C GLY A 404 0.84 1.40 20.70
N LEU A 405 -0.29 1.78 20.12
CA LEU A 405 -1.53 1.98 20.86
C LEU A 405 -2.23 0.65 21.14
N ASN A 406 -2.90 0.55 22.29
CA ASN A 406 -3.77 -0.58 22.60
C ASN A 406 -5.11 -0.44 21.85
N ALA A 407 -5.10 -0.82 20.57
CA ALA A 407 -6.21 -0.63 19.64
C ALA A 407 -7.00 -1.92 19.40
N TYR A 408 -8.32 -1.77 19.22
CA TYR A 408 -9.27 -2.83 18.95
C TYR A 408 -10.25 -2.41 17.86
N VAL A 409 -10.61 -3.34 16.98
CA VAL A 409 -11.79 -3.17 16.13
C VAL A 409 -13.02 -3.48 16.97
N CYS A 410 -14.01 -2.59 16.91
CA CYS A 410 -15.31 -2.69 17.57
C CYS A 410 -16.37 -3.07 16.54
N VAL A 411 -17.27 -3.99 16.92
CA VAL A 411 -18.39 -4.42 16.08
C VAL A 411 -19.69 -4.16 16.82
N GLY A 412 -20.60 -3.45 16.15
CA GLY A 412 -21.85 -3.02 16.78
C GLY A 412 -22.75 -2.28 15.81
N THR A 413 -23.52 -1.33 16.33
CA THR A 413 -24.45 -0.53 15.51
C THR A 413 -24.27 0.97 15.66
N LYS A 414 -24.62 1.72 14.61
CA LYS A 414 -24.79 3.17 14.65
C LYS A 414 -26.22 3.56 15.02
N VAL A 415 -26.48 4.87 15.12
CA VAL A 415 -27.84 5.44 15.16
C VAL A 415 -28.70 4.81 14.04
N LYS A 416 -29.95 4.46 14.35
CA LYS A 416 -30.89 3.68 13.50
C LYS A 416 -30.62 2.17 13.39
N GLY A 417 -29.67 1.63 14.14
CA GLY A 417 -29.46 0.17 14.26
C GLY A 417 -28.71 -0.47 13.09
N ALA A 418 -28.11 0.33 12.20
CA ALA A 418 -27.28 -0.18 11.12
C ALA A 418 -25.98 -0.76 11.68
N ALA A 419 -25.62 -1.99 11.27
CA ALA A 419 -24.34 -2.60 11.60
C ALA A 419 -23.18 -1.70 11.12
N HIS A 420 -22.16 -1.57 11.97
CA HIS A 420 -21.00 -0.73 11.69
C HIS A 420 -19.78 -1.22 12.46
N THR A 421 -18.60 -1.02 11.89
CA THR A 421 -17.32 -1.28 12.55
C THR A 421 -16.51 0.01 12.71
N TRP A 422 -15.87 0.17 13.86
CA TRP A 422 -15.00 1.31 14.16
C TRP A 422 -13.81 0.85 14.98
N VAL A 423 -12.88 1.74 15.30
CA VAL A 423 -11.70 1.40 16.10
C VAL A 423 -11.76 2.10 17.44
N ALA A 424 -11.43 1.39 18.53
CA ALA A 424 -11.26 1.97 19.85
C ALA A 424 -9.82 1.81 20.31
N THR A 425 -9.30 2.79 21.04
CA THR A 425 -8.04 2.68 21.77
C THR A 425 -8.30 2.86 23.26
N ILE A 426 -7.69 2.01 24.08
CA ILE A 426 -7.78 2.09 25.54
C ILE A 426 -6.44 2.61 26.05
N GLY A 427 -6.45 3.79 26.67
CA GLY A 427 -5.27 4.40 27.28
C GLY A 427 -4.80 3.64 28.52
N PRO A 428 -3.55 3.83 28.97
CA PRO A 428 -3.06 3.25 30.23
C PRO A 428 -3.85 3.69 31.47
N ASP A 429 -4.49 4.84 31.39
CA ASP A 429 -5.39 5.43 32.39
C ASP A 429 -6.84 4.91 32.27
N GLY A 430 -7.10 3.99 31.35
CA GLY A 430 -8.43 3.50 31.02
C GLY A 430 -9.23 4.42 30.10
N LEU A 431 -8.66 5.54 29.61
CA LEU A 431 -9.36 6.46 28.74
C LEU A 431 -9.66 5.80 27.39
N VAL A 432 -10.95 5.67 27.06
CA VAL A 432 -11.40 5.08 25.81
C VAL A 432 -11.57 6.18 24.76
N THR A 433 -10.94 5.98 23.61
CA THR A 433 -11.08 6.87 22.45
C THR A 433 -11.57 6.09 21.24
N PHE A 434 -12.67 6.53 20.65
CA PHE A 434 -13.21 5.97 19.42
C PHE A 434 -12.69 6.74 18.20
N TRP A 435 -12.39 5.99 17.14
CA TRP A 435 -11.87 6.46 15.87
C TRP A 435 -12.81 6.00 14.76
N GLU A 436 -13.43 6.97 14.08
CA GLU A 436 -14.30 6.69 12.93
C GLU A 436 -13.45 6.59 11.65
N SER A 437 -13.29 5.38 11.15
CA SER A 437 -12.39 5.05 10.04
C SER A 437 -12.73 5.75 8.74
N LEU A 438 -14.02 6.02 8.46
CA LEU A 438 -14.47 6.68 7.23
C LEU A 438 -14.36 8.21 7.24
N THR A 439 -14.20 8.84 8.41
CA THR A 439 -14.18 10.32 8.53
C THR A 439 -12.91 10.87 9.15
N GLY A 440 -12.12 10.00 9.80
CA GLY A 440 -10.97 10.38 10.61
C GLY A 440 -11.36 11.06 11.93
N HIS A 441 -12.65 11.20 12.23
CA HIS A 441 -13.11 11.82 13.48
C HIS A 441 -12.79 10.94 14.68
N ARG A 442 -12.56 11.63 15.79
CA ARG A 442 -12.19 11.00 17.05
C ARG A 442 -13.11 11.49 18.16
N TYR A 443 -13.60 10.55 18.95
CA TYR A 443 -14.52 10.82 20.05
C TYR A 443 -13.93 10.26 21.34
N ILE A 444 -13.89 11.08 22.39
CA ILE A 444 -13.54 10.60 23.72
C ILE A 444 -14.81 10.00 24.32
N HIS A 445 -14.73 8.74 24.75
CA HIS A 445 -15.85 8.07 25.40
C HIS A 445 -15.85 8.41 26.89
N GLN A 446 -16.99 8.90 27.35
CA GLN A 446 -17.26 9.15 28.76
C GLN A 446 -18.48 8.30 29.13
N PRO A 447 -18.30 7.25 29.96
CA PRO A 447 -19.39 6.37 30.31
C PRO A 447 -20.44 7.09 31.14
N VAL A 448 -21.71 6.80 30.86
CA VAL A 448 -22.85 7.19 31.67
C VAL A 448 -22.94 6.20 32.82
N ASN A 449 -22.96 6.68 34.06
CA ASN A 449 -23.20 5.82 35.22
C ASN A 449 -24.70 5.85 35.55
N PRO A 450 -25.45 4.75 35.35
CA PRO A 450 -26.88 4.71 35.61
C PRO A 450 -27.24 4.92 37.09
N ASP A 451 -26.29 4.63 37.99
CA ASP A 451 -26.50 4.69 39.44
C ASP A 451 -26.19 6.07 40.04
N ASP A 452 -25.74 7.02 39.23
CA ASP A 452 -25.46 8.38 39.70
C ASP A 452 -26.76 9.11 40.11
N PRO A 453 -26.70 9.97 41.15
CA PRO A 453 -27.85 10.79 41.55
C PRO A 453 -28.35 11.69 40.41
N PRO A 454 -29.67 11.99 40.33
CA PRO A 454 -30.24 12.86 39.28
C PRO A 454 -29.62 14.27 39.22
N SER A 455 -28.94 14.71 40.28
CA SER A 455 -28.22 15.98 40.34
C SER A 455 -26.91 15.97 39.55
N VAL A 456 -26.35 14.80 39.21
CA VAL A 456 -25.13 14.66 38.42
C VAL A 456 -25.51 14.73 36.94
N GLN A 457 -24.98 15.75 36.25
CA GLN A 457 -25.21 15.89 34.82
C GLN A 457 -24.48 14.79 34.06
N GLN A 458 -25.25 13.87 33.48
CA GLN A 458 -24.70 12.78 32.68
C GLN A 458 -24.05 13.30 31.38
N PRO A 459 -22.92 12.73 30.96
CA PRO A 459 -22.27 13.09 29.71
C PRO A 459 -23.17 12.73 28.53
N ARG A 460 -23.24 13.59 27.52
CA ARG A 460 -23.96 13.31 26.28
C ARG A 460 -23.02 12.65 25.26
N PRO A 461 -23.35 11.47 24.72
CA PRO A 461 -22.54 10.83 23.70
C PRO A 461 -22.40 11.73 22.47
N GLN A 462 -21.15 12.01 22.07
CA GLN A 462 -20.85 12.79 20.86
C GLN A 462 -20.64 11.90 19.62
N TYR A 463 -20.50 10.59 19.83
CA TYR A 463 -20.27 9.60 18.79
C TYR A 463 -21.60 9.00 18.28
N PRO A 464 -21.62 8.44 17.05
CA PRO A 464 -22.83 7.87 16.46
C PRO A 464 -23.12 6.41 16.85
N TYR A 465 -22.28 5.78 17.69
CA TYR A 465 -22.38 4.36 18.05
C TYR A 465 -23.43 4.12 19.14
N ARG A 466 -24.24 3.07 18.96
CA ARG A 466 -25.35 2.72 19.84
C ARG A 466 -25.09 1.45 20.61
N THR A 467 -24.81 0.34 19.93
CA THR A 467 -24.52 -0.95 20.58
C THR A 467 -23.13 -1.47 20.27
N LEU A 468 -22.57 -2.29 21.16
CA LEU A 468 -21.26 -2.94 21.05
C LEU A 468 -21.37 -4.42 21.41
N GLY A 469 -21.17 -5.29 20.42
CA GLY A 469 -21.24 -6.73 20.60
C GLY A 469 -19.89 -7.38 20.93
N CYS A 470 -18.83 -7.01 20.21
CA CYS A 470 -17.48 -7.52 20.48
C CYS A 470 -16.39 -6.51 20.11
N ILE A 471 -15.23 -6.71 20.72
CA ILE A 471 -13.98 -6.02 20.36
C ILE A 471 -12.87 -7.05 20.17
N PHE A 472 -11.97 -6.79 19.23
CA PHE A 472 -10.87 -7.72 18.97
C PHE A 472 -9.65 -7.00 18.37
N ASN A 473 -8.48 -7.61 18.55
CA ASN A 473 -7.24 -7.18 17.93
C ASN A 473 -6.44 -8.40 17.44
N HIS A 474 -5.18 -8.20 17.05
CA HIS A 474 -4.31 -9.26 16.56
C HIS A 474 -3.94 -10.37 17.59
N GLN A 475 -4.28 -10.19 18.88
CA GLN A 475 -3.90 -11.08 19.97
C GLN A 475 -5.10 -11.57 20.81
N SER A 476 -6.18 -10.81 20.84
CA SER A 476 -7.29 -11.01 21.78
C SER A 476 -8.64 -10.79 21.12
N PHE A 477 -9.64 -11.54 21.59
CA PHE A 477 -11.04 -11.42 21.17
C PHE A 477 -11.95 -11.43 22.40
N TYR A 478 -12.81 -10.43 22.52
CA TYR A 478 -13.72 -10.25 23.64
C TYR A 478 -15.15 -10.01 23.13
N ALA A 479 -16.12 -10.76 23.64
CA ALA A 479 -17.53 -10.43 23.47
C ALA A 479 -18.08 -9.74 24.71
N ASN A 480 -18.92 -8.74 24.49
CA ASN A 480 -19.56 -7.98 25.54
C ASN A 480 -20.54 -8.89 26.28
N SER A 481 -20.28 -9.15 27.56
CA SER A 481 -21.10 -9.95 28.49
C SER A 481 -21.82 -9.10 29.53
N GLN A 482 -21.78 -7.77 29.42
CA GLN A 482 -22.46 -6.83 30.32
C GLN A 482 -24.00 -6.90 30.17
N PRO A 483 -24.80 -6.45 31.17
CA PRO A 483 -26.27 -6.52 31.09
C PRO A 483 -26.84 -5.82 29.87
N SER A 484 -26.31 -4.64 29.54
CA SER A 484 -26.63 -3.87 28.34
C SER A 484 -25.51 -4.01 27.30
N ASP A 485 -25.86 -3.93 26.02
CA ASP A 485 -24.89 -3.76 24.94
C ASP A 485 -24.80 -2.31 24.45
N ASN A 486 -25.49 -1.36 25.08
CA ASN A 486 -25.38 0.06 24.72
C ASN A 486 -23.97 0.59 25.02
N VAL A 487 -23.42 1.36 24.08
CA VAL A 487 -22.05 1.90 24.16
C VAL A 487 -21.91 2.96 25.26
N ASP A 488 -22.94 3.75 25.52
CA ASP A 488 -22.93 4.85 26.49
C ASP A 488 -22.71 4.39 27.94
N VAL A 489 -23.23 3.23 28.32
CA VAL A 489 -23.08 2.63 29.66
C VAL A 489 -22.05 1.49 29.70
N CYS A 490 -21.35 1.25 28.59
CA CYS A 490 -20.42 0.14 28.45
C CYS A 490 -19.13 0.39 29.24
N SER A 491 -18.78 -0.52 30.15
CA SER A 491 -17.44 -0.55 30.74
C SER A 491 -16.44 -1.23 29.81
N PHE A 492 -15.30 -0.60 29.60
CA PHE A 492 -14.20 -1.11 28.75
C PHE A 492 -13.08 -1.76 29.56
N ASP A 493 -13.36 -2.21 30.79
CA ASP A 493 -12.43 -3.06 31.52
C ASP A 493 -12.46 -4.49 30.96
N VAL A 494 -11.71 -4.69 29.87
CA VAL A 494 -11.67 -5.94 29.09
C VAL A 494 -11.07 -7.13 29.84
N HIS A 495 -10.45 -6.88 31.00
CA HIS A 495 -9.84 -7.92 31.83
C HIS A 495 -10.82 -8.48 32.87
N ASP A 496 -11.95 -7.81 33.11
CA ASP A 496 -13.02 -8.32 33.96
C ASP A 496 -13.87 -9.35 33.20
N GLU A 497 -13.72 -10.61 33.57
CA GLU A 497 -14.43 -11.75 32.97
C GLU A 497 -15.95 -11.69 33.19
N SER A 498 -16.43 -10.93 34.18
CA SER A 498 -17.86 -10.71 34.41
C SER A 498 -18.47 -9.75 33.37
N LEU A 499 -17.65 -8.85 32.81
CA LEU A 499 -18.04 -7.86 31.82
C LEU A 499 -17.77 -8.34 30.39
N TRP A 500 -16.67 -9.07 30.18
CA TRP A 500 -16.21 -9.50 28.86
C TRP A 500 -15.89 -10.99 28.84
N LYS A 501 -16.57 -11.75 27.97
CA LYS A 501 -16.13 -13.14 27.70
C LYS A 501 -14.97 -13.10 26.72
N ALA A 502 -13.80 -13.51 27.16
CA ALA A 502 -12.60 -13.63 26.33
C ALA A 502 -12.51 -15.01 25.63
N MET A 503 -11.90 -15.06 24.46
CA MET A 503 -11.36 -16.31 23.91
C MET A 503 -9.99 -16.63 24.52
N SER A 504 -9.64 -17.92 24.56
CA SER A 504 -8.34 -18.38 25.06
C SER A 504 -7.20 -17.79 24.21
N PRO A 505 -6.20 -17.14 24.84
CA PRO A 505 -5.03 -16.64 24.13
C PRO A 505 -4.28 -17.73 23.38
N ASP A 506 -4.25 -18.96 23.90
CA ASP A 506 -3.56 -20.09 23.24
C ASP A 506 -4.32 -20.58 22.02
N ALA A 507 -5.66 -20.60 22.08
CA ALA A 507 -6.49 -20.87 20.92
C ALA A 507 -6.27 -19.82 19.81
N ILE A 508 -6.22 -18.54 20.16
CA ILE A 508 -5.92 -17.47 19.20
C ILE A 508 -4.51 -17.62 18.62
N LYS A 509 -3.50 -17.82 19.48
CA LYS A 509 -2.10 -18.00 19.05
C LYS A 509 -1.92 -19.21 18.13
N SER A 510 -2.73 -20.26 18.29
CA SER A 510 -2.67 -21.44 17.41
C SER A 510 -2.92 -21.13 15.93
N ILE A 511 -3.69 -20.07 15.63
CA ILE A 511 -3.97 -19.60 14.27
C ILE A 511 -3.20 -18.32 13.95
N CYS A 512 -3.20 -17.34 14.86
CA CYS A 512 -2.68 -16.00 14.60
C CYS A 512 -1.19 -15.84 14.98
N GLY A 513 -0.60 -16.79 15.71
CA GLY A 513 0.77 -16.68 16.22
C GLY A 513 1.86 -16.75 15.15
N SER A 514 3.04 -16.18 15.41
CA SER A 514 4.17 -16.22 14.46
C SER A 514 4.67 -17.63 14.15
N SER A 515 4.42 -18.60 15.03
CA SER A 515 4.71 -20.02 14.84
C SER A 515 3.59 -20.77 14.12
N SER A 516 2.46 -20.12 13.79
CA SER A 516 1.31 -20.79 13.20
C SER A 516 1.54 -21.21 11.74
N GLN A 517 2.63 -20.79 11.08
CA GLN A 517 2.90 -21.01 9.66
C GLN A 517 1.64 -20.73 8.80
N SER A 518 0.85 -19.73 9.19
CA SER A 518 -0.35 -19.36 8.46
C SER A 518 0.06 -18.92 7.04
N LEU A 519 -0.64 -19.44 6.03
CA LEU A 519 -0.51 -18.95 4.65
C LEU A 519 -1.08 -17.53 4.48
N TRP A 520 -1.63 -16.94 5.55
CA TRP A 520 -2.16 -15.60 5.54
C TRP A 520 -1.05 -14.57 5.32
N PRO A 521 -1.18 -13.68 4.31
CA PRO A 521 -0.16 -12.68 4.02
C PRO A 521 0.14 -11.80 5.25
N HIS A 522 1.42 -11.60 5.53
CA HIS A 522 1.87 -10.57 6.48
C HIS A 522 1.35 -9.18 6.03
N PRO A 523 1.18 -8.20 6.94
CA PRO A 523 0.66 -6.89 6.57
C PRO A 523 1.60 -6.22 5.57
N ALA A 524 1.03 -5.85 4.42
CA ALA A 524 1.78 -5.26 3.33
C ALA A 524 2.26 -3.85 3.73
N PRO A 525 3.53 -3.50 3.53
CA PRO A 525 3.99 -2.16 3.87
C PRO A 525 3.33 -1.11 2.96
N LEU A 526 3.18 0.07 3.52
CA LEU A 526 2.74 1.24 2.77
C LEU A 526 3.83 1.67 1.78
N ILE A 527 3.42 2.06 0.58
CA ILE A 527 4.32 2.67 -0.42
C ILE A 527 4.11 4.19 -0.49
N PRO A 528 5.15 4.98 -0.77
CA PRO A 528 4.99 6.41 -1.00
C PRO A 528 4.14 6.67 -2.25
N ASN A 529 3.40 7.78 -2.23
CA ASN A 529 2.64 8.22 -3.39
C ASN A 529 3.59 8.78 -4.46
N PRO A 530 3.58 8.26 -5.70
CA PRO A 530 4.43 8.77 -6.76
C PRO A 530 3.94 10.11 -7.35
N LEU A 531 2.75 10.57 -6.98
CA LEU A 531 2.13 11.77 -7.54
C LEU A 531 2.74 13.07 -6.99
N ASP A 532 3.12 13.98 -7.88
CA ASP A 532 3.41 15.36 -7.52
C ASP A 532 2.10 16.11 -7.23
N ALA A 533 1.90 16.44 -5.95
CA ALA A 533 0.73 17.15 -5.46
C ALA A 533 0.51 18.51 -6.15
N SER A 534 1.57 19.24 -6.46
CA SER A 534 1.48 20.58 -7.04
C SER A 534 1.06 20.52 -8.50
N LEU A 535 1.68 19.62 -9.27
CA LEU A 535 1.31 19.39 -10.67
C LEU A 535 -0.14 18.87 -10.78
N ALA A 536 -0.52 17.93 -9.92
CA ALA A 536 -1.89 17.40 -9.89
C ALA A 536 -2.93 18.47 -9.51
N SER A 537 -2.58 19.40 -8.61
CA SER A 537 -3.44 20.52 -8.24
C SER A 537 -3.68 21.46 -9.42
N ASN A 538 -2.61 21.85 -10.11
CA ASN A 538 -2.68 22.77 -11.24
C ASN A 538 -3.46 22.17 -12.42
N ASP A 539 -3.20 20.90 -12.76
CA ASP A 539 -3.91 20.20 -13.83
C ASP A 539 -5.42 20.14 -13.56
N MET A 540 -5.81 19.75 -12.34
CA MET A 540 -7.21 19.65 -11.96
C MET A 540 -7.89 21.03 -11.88
N GLU A 541 -7.17 22.07 -11.43
CA GLU A 541 -7.67 23.45 -11.43
C GLU A 541 -7.99 23.92 -12.85
N LEU A 542 -7.08 23.73 -13.82
CA LEU A 542 -7.30 24.10 -15.22
C LEU A 542 -8.51 23.38 -15.82
N GLN A 543 -8.66 22.08 -15.56
CA GLN A 543 -9.81 21.31 -16.04
C GLN A 543 -11.13 21.83 -15.46
N ILE A 544 -11.17 22.17 -14.17
CA ILE A 544 -12.38 22.72 -13.55
C ILE A 544 -12.67 24.14 -14.04
N ARG A 545 -11.64 25.00 -14.26
CA ARG A 545 -11.84 26.33 -14.86
C ARG A 545 -12.51 26.22 -16.22
N ALA A 546 -12.03 25.31 -17.08
CA ALA A 546 -12.63 25.07 -18.40
C ALA A 546 -14.10 24.64 -18.28
N LEU A 547 -14.43 23.74 -17.34
CA LEU A 547 -15.83 23.31 -17.10
C LEU A 547 -16.72 24.46 -16.60
N VAL A 548 -16.19 25.35 -15.75
CA VAL A 548 -16.90 26.54 -15.29
C VAL A 548 -17.12 27.53 -16.42
N ASP A 549 -16.11 27.74 -17.27
CA ASP A 549 -16.19 28.63 -18.43
C ASP A 549 -17.26 28.15 -19.42
N ASP A 550 -17.26 26.86 -19.76
CA ASP A 550 -18.26 26.25 -20.62
C ASP A 550 -19.66 26.36 -20.01
N HIS A 551 -19.82 26.00 -18.74
CA HIS A 551 -21.10 26.07 -18.05
C HIS A 551 -21.65 27.50 -18.01
N ARG A 552 -20.83 28.49 -17.67
CA ARG A 552 -21.26 29.90 -17.64
C ARG A 552 -21.62 30.43 -19.02
N LYS A 553 -20.88 30.02 -20.05
CA LYS A 553 -21.17 30.35 -21.44
C LYS A 553 -22.55 29.82 -21.87
N ASP A 554 -22.93 28.61 -21.45
CA ASP A 554 -24.25 28.04 -21.73
C ASP A 554 -25.40 28.87 -21.10
N PHE A 555 -25.14 29.55 -19.98
CA PHE A 555 -26.07 30.50 -19.35
C PHE A 555 -25.95 31.95 -19.85
N GLY A 556 -25.12 32.20 -20.86
CA GLY A 556 -24.89 33.55 -21.40
C GLY A 556 -24.14 34.48 -20.44
N LEU A 557 -23.38 33.93 -19.49
CA LEU A 557 -22.62 34.69 -18.51
C LEU A 557 -21.17 34.87 -18.95
N THR A 558 -20.61 36.06 -18.74
CA THR A 558 -19.19 36.33 -18.97
C THR A 558 -18.35 35.86 -17.79
N THR A 559 -17.33 35.04 -18.01
CA THR A 559 -16.40 34.64 -16.93
C THR A 559 -15.20 35.57 -16.86
N VAL A 560 -14.90 36.05 -15.65
CA VAL A 560 -13.68 36.81 -15.38
C VAL A 560 -13.02 36.25 -14.14
N TRP A 561 -11.88 35.59 -14.33
CA TRP A 561 -11.07 35.02 -13.25
C TRP A 561 -10.28 36.09 -12.52
N ASP A 562 -10.18 35.94 -11.19
CA ASP A 562 -9.37 36.75 -10.30
C ASP A 562 -8.28 35.87 -9.68
N GLU A 563 -7.06 36.03 -10.17
CA GLU A 563 -5.90 35.24 -9.73
C GLU A 563 -5.45 35.61 -8.32
N GLU A 564 -5.64 36.87 -7.88
CA GLU A 564 -5.33 37.28 -6.51
C GLU A 564 -6.30 36.61 -5.54
N LEU A 565 -7.61 36.65 -5.83
CA LEU A 565 -8.62 35.96 -5.05
C LEU A 565 -8.32 34.46 -5.01
N SER A 566 -8.04 33.84 -6.15
CA SER A 566 -7.71 32.42 -6.26
C SER A 566 -6.48 32.05 -5.42
N TYR A 567 -5.44 32.88 -5.44
CA TYR A 567 -4.26 32.72 -4.58
C TYR A 567 -4.61 32.78 -3.09
N LEU A 568 -5.46 33.73 -2.67
CA LEU A 568 -5.87 33.87 -1.27
C LEU A 568 -6.63 32.66 -0.73
N LEU A 569 -7.37 31.93 -1.58
CA LEU A 569 -8.08 30.70 -1.15
C LEU A 569 -7.13 29.56 -0.75
N ASN A 570 -5.87 29.60 -1.20
CA ASN A 570 -4.87 28.55 -0.94
C ASN A 570 -4.65 28.29 0.55
N GLN A 571 -4.65 29.36 1.36
CA GLN A 571 -4.42 29.26 2.80
C GLN A 571 -5.59 28.58 3.51
N ALA A 572 -6.83 28.87 3.11
CA ALA A 572 -8.02 28.22 3.68
C ALA A 572 -8.01 26.70 3.42
N LEU A 573 -7.69 26.30 2.18
CA LEU A 573 -7.58 24.88 1.84
C LEU A 573 -6.43 24.18 2.61
N ALA A 574 -5.32 24.89 2.88
CA ALA A 574 -4.24 24.41 3.73
C ALA A 574 -4.73 24.13 5.16
N SER A 575 -5.42 25.12 5.74
CA SER A 575 -5.96 25.06 7.10
C SER A 575 -6.98 23.95 7.28
N TYR A 576 -7.89 23.76 6.30
CA TYR A 576 -8.88 22.69 6.37
C TYR A 576 -8.25 21.31 6.37
N GLU A 577 -7.23 21.06 5.53
CA GLU A 577 -6.55 19.76 5.54
C GLU A 577 -5.73 19.57 6.83
N LEU A 578 -5.06 20.62 7.32
CA LEU A 578 -4.31 20.57 8.57
C LEU A 578 -5.24 20.23 9.75
N GLU A 579 -6.41 20.84 9.81
CA GLU A 579 -7.43 20.56 10.82
C GLU A 579 -7.90 19.10 10.73
N ARG A 580 -8.13 18.58 9.52
CA ARG A 580 -8.49 17.16 9.33
C ARG A 580 -7.38 16.19 9.73
N ALA A 581 -6.12 16.54 9.52
CA ALA A 581 -4.98 15.68 9.84
C ALA A 581 -4.58 15.73 11.33
N THR A 582 -4.81 16.85 12.01
CA THR A 582 -4.31 17.09 13.38
C THR A 582 -5.43 17.23 14.42
N GLY A 583 -6.64 17.59 13.99
CA GLY A 583 -7.74 18.00 14.86
C GLY A 583 -7.58 19.41 15.45
N ILE A 584 -6.61 20.19 14.97
CA ILE A 584 -6.34 21.56 15.44
C ILE A 584 -6.70 22.54 14.34
N SER A 585 -7.62 23.46 14.61
CA SER A 585 -7.96 24.54 13.69
C SER A 585 -6.95 25.68 13.84
N ALA A 586 -6.31 26.08 12.74
CA ALA A 586 -5.32 27.16 12.70
C ALA A 586 -5.36 27.88 11.33
N GLY A 587 -5.12 29.19 11.31
CA GLY A 587 -5.03 29.98 10.06
C GLY A 587 -6.32 30.66 9.57
N ASN A 588 -7.44 30.48 10.30
CA ASN A 588 -8.73 31.06 9.91
C ASN A 588 -8.77 32.60 10.04
N GLU A 589 -8.06 33.18 11.02
CA GLU A 589 -8.06 34.62 11.25
C GLU A 589 -7.28 35.36 10.15
N GLU A 590 -6.12 34.85 9.79
CA GLU A 590 -5.27 35.37 8.71
C GLU A 590 -6.01 35.34 7.37
N PHE A 591 -6.72 34.24 7.08
CA PHE A 591 -7.56 34.14 5.90
C PHE A 591 -8.67 35.20 5.90
N GLN A 592 -9.40 35.37 7.00
CA GLN A 592 -10.46 36.37 7.10
C GLN A 592 -9.92 37.80 6.91
N HIS A 593 -8.77 38.11 7.51
CA HIS A 593 -8.12 39.41 7.33
C HIS A 593 -7.68 39.65 5.88
N ALA A 594 -7.06 38.66 5.24
CA ALA A 594 -6.62 38.76 3.85
C ALA A 594 -7.81 38.98 2.89
N ILE A 595 -8.91 38.23 3.09
CA ILE A 595 -10.13 38.36 2.30
C ILE A 595 -10.80 39.71 2.53
N ARG A 596 -10.93 40.17 3.78
CA ARG A 596 -11.50 41.51 4.08
C ARG A 596 -10.72 42.64 3.42
N ARG A 597 -9.39 42.50 3.27
CA ARG A 597 -8.54 43.48 2.58
C ARG A 597 -8.66 43.41 1.05
N ALA A 598 -8.88 42.23 0.50
CA ALA A 598 -8.95 42.02 -0.96
C ALA A 598 -10.33 42.32 -1.56
N ILE A 599 -11.38 42.39 -0.73
CA ILE A 599 -12.73 42.76 -1.15
C ILE A 599 -12.90 44.28 -1.02
N PRO A 600 -13.18 45.00 -2.12
CA PRO A 600 -13.44 46.44 -2.06
C PRO A 600 -14.74 46.77 -1.31
N ASP A 601 -14.84 47.98 -0.79
CA ASP A 601 -16.06 48.46 -0.13
C ASP A 601 -17.29 48.32 -1.05
N GLY A 602 -18.42 47.88 -0.47
CA GLY A 602 -19.67 47.62 -1.20
C GLY A 602 -19.68 46.32 -2.04
N HIS A 603 -18.62 45.51 -1.98
CA HIS A 603 -18.60 44.18 -2.58
C HIS A 603 -18.90 43.08 -1.56
N THR A 604 -19.53 42.02 -2.02
CA THR A 604 -19.82 40.82 -1.26
C THR A 604 -18.90 39.70 -1.70
N PHE A 605 -18.43 38.88 -0.76
CA PHE A 605 -17.70 37.65 -1.02
C PHE A 605 -18.52 36.44 -0.61
N LYS A 606 -18.55 35.43 -1.49
CA LYS A 606 -19.08 34.09 -1.19
C LYS A 606 -17.99 33.07 -1.52
N GLY A 607 -17.82 32.08 -0.65
CA GLY A 607 -16.87 30.99 -0.81
C GLY A 607 -17.49 29.64 -0.45
N PHE A 608 -17.19 28.61 -1.22
CA PHE A 608 -17.69 27.24 -1.04
C PHE A 608 -16.54 26.24 -1.13
N PRO A 609 -15.99 25.78 0.02
CA PRO A 609 -15.00 24.72 0.05
C PRO A 609 -15.66 23.33 0.05
N ILE A 610 -15.08 22.39 -0.67
CA ILE A 610 -15.51 20.99 -0.72
C ILE A 610 -14.30 20.07 -0.89
N GLN A 611 -14.38 18.85 -0.35
CA GLN A 611 -13.31 17.85 -0.42
C GLN A 611 -13.77 16.58 -1.13
N PHE A 612 -12.89 16.03 -1.96
CA PHE A 612 -13.05 14.76 -2.67
C PHE A 612 -11.87 13.82 -2.38
N VAL A 613 -12.10 12.52 -2.57
CA VAL A 613 -11.07 11.45 -2.45
C VAL A 613 -10.60 10.95 -3.83
N HIS A 614 -10.91 11.72 -4.88
CA HIS A 614 -10.59 11.37 -6.27
C HIS A 614 -10.19 12.61 -7.06
N ARG A 615 -9.46 12.41 -8.16
CA ARG A 615 -8.95 13.48 -9.03
C ARG A 615 -9.74 13.68 -10.33
N ASN A 616 -10.95 13.12 -10.43
CA ASN A 616 -11.80 13.28 -11.62
C ASN A 616 -12.50 14.65 -11.61
N ALA A 617 -12.02 15.60 -12.41
CA ALA A 617 -12.51 16.98 -12.49
C ALA A 617 -13.99 17.08 -12.89
N LYS A 618 -14.42 16.31 -13.91
CA LYS A 618 -15.81 16.29 -14.38
C LYS A 618 -16.76 15.79 -13.29
N ARG A 619 -16.43 14.66 -12.65
CA ARG A 619 -17.22 14.10 -11.55
C ARG A 619 -17.29 15.06 -10.36
N ALA A 620 -16.16 15.71 -10.02
CA ALA A 620 -16.11 16.70 -8.97
C ALA A 620 -17.03 17.90 -9.29
N PHE A 621 -16.89 18.50 -10.47
CA PHE A 621 -17.70 19.63 -10.91
C PHE A 621 -19.20 19.32 -10.91
N SER A 622 -19.62 18.19 -11.49
CA SER A 622 -21.02 17.76 -11.47
C SER A 622 -21.57 17.56 -10.07
N THR A 623 -20.73 17.14 -9.11
CA THR A 623 -21.13 17.02 -7.69
C THR A 623 -21.26 18.40 -7.04
N CYS A 624 -20.33 19.31 -7.30
CA CYS A 624 -20.37 20.68 -6.81
C CYS A 624 -21.64 21.41 -7.27
N MET A 625 -22.05 21.24 -8.54
CA MET A 625 -23.27 21.87 -9.09
C MET A 625 -24.58 21.35 -8.51
N ARG A 626 -24.59 20.27 -7.73
CA ARG A 626 -25.77 19.85 -6.96
C ARG A 626 -25.97 20.67 -5.68
N SER A 627 -24.94 21.38 -5.23
CA SER A 627 -25.02 22.28 -4.08
C SER A 627 -25.51 23.64 -4.54
N GLN A 628 -26.66 24.07 -4.00
CA GLN A 628 -27.24 25.38 -4.28
C GLN A 628 -26.24 26.52 -4.02
N VAL A 629 -25.43 26.41 -2.95
CA VAL A 629 -24.42 27.44 -2.62
C VAL A 629 -23.36 27.54 -3.72
N CYS A 630 -22.93 26.42 -4.29
CA CYS A 630 -21.93 26.41 -5.34
C CYS A 630 -22.51 26.92 -6.66
N GLU A 631 -23.73 26.50 -6.99
CA GLU A 631 -24.48 26.98 -8.15
C GLU A 631 -24.67 28.51 -8.09
N GLU A 632 -25.07 29.06 -6.93
CA GLU A 632 -25.18 30.51 -6.74
C GLU A 632 -23.87 31.27 -6.97
N ILE A 633 -22.74 30.69 -6.57
CA ILE A 633 -21.41 31.28 -6.77
C ILE A 633 -21.02 31.22 -8.25
N VAL A 634 -21.15 30.05 -8.88
CA VAL A 634 -20.76 29.82 -10.27
C VAL A 634 -21.69 30.53 -11.25
N CYS A 635 -22.97 30.65 -10.95
CA CYS A 635 -23.98 31.34 -11.77
C CYS A 635 -24.22 32.78 -11.30
N CYS A 636 -23.36 33.32 -10.42
CA CYS A 636 -23.50 34.66 -9.88
C CYS A 636 -23.63 35.72 -10.98
N ARG A 637 -24.63 36.60 -10.82
CA ARG A 637 -24.94 37.74 -11.69
C ARG A 637 -24.83 39.02 -10.88
N GLY A 638 -24.30 40.07 -11.49
CA GLY A 638 -24.16 41.38 -10.86
C GLY A 638 -23.11 42.24 -11.54
N ASP A 639 -22.90 43.44 -11.00
CA ASP A 639 -21.83 44.31 -11.47
C ASP A 639 -20.49 43.84 -10.91
N HIS A 640 -19.44 43.90 -11.75
CA HIS A 640 -18.07 43.57 -11.35
C HIS A 640 -17.90 42.16 -10.76
N VAL A 641 -18.66 41.16 -11.24
CA VAL A 641 -18.50 39.76 -10.82
C VAL A 641 -17.11 39.26 -11.22
N ARG A 642 -16.37 38.77 -10.23
CA ARG A 642 -15.06 38.14 -10.39
C ARG A 642 -15.07 36.78 -9.70
N LEU A 643 -14.63 35.74 -10.40
CA LEU A 643 -14.58 34.37 -9.86
C LEU A 643 -13.18 34.03 -9.39
N GLY A 644 -13.11 33.31 -8.27
CA GLY A 644 -11.90 32.67 -7.77
C GLY A 644 -12.10 31.16 -7.72
N LEU A 645 -11.09 30.41 -8.13
CA LEU A 645 -11.06 28.96 -7.98
C LEU A 645 -9.68 28.55 -7.50
N ARG A 646 -9.64 27.70 -6.49
CA ARG A 646 -8.40 27.05 -6.08
C ARG A 646 -8.62 25.56 -5.87
N VAL A 647 -7.68 24.76 -6.38
CA VAL A 647 -7.62 23.32 -6.12
C VAL A 647 -6.33 23.00 -5.38
N ARG A 648 -6.41 22.14 -4.36
CA ARG A 648 -5.24 21.57 -3.69
C ARG A 648 -5.39 20.07 -3.51
N VAL A 649 -4.42 19.33 -4.03
CA VAL A 649 -4.25 17.89 -3.82
C VAL A 649 -3.25 17.67 -2.70
N PHE A 650 -3.63 16.88 -1.71
CA PHE A 650 -2.74 16.41 -0.65
C PHE A 650 -2.55 14.92 -0.82
N CYS A 651 -1.31 14.50 -1.07
CA CYS A 651 -0.96 13.10 -1.28
C CYS A 651 -0.79 12.39 0.06
N TYR A 652 -1.42 11.23 0.18
CA TYR A 652 -1.21 10.28 1.26
C TYR A 652 -0.59 9.00 0.67
N PRO A 653 -0.08 8.06 1.50
CA PRO A 653 0.51 6.81 1.01
C PRO A 653 -0.39 6.05 0.04
N GLU A 654 0.20 5.11 -0.70
CA GLU A 654 -0.45 4.45 -1.83
C GLU A 654 -0.85 5.45 -2.92
N SER A 655 -2.07 5.36 -3.43
CA SER A 655 -2.66 6.31 -4.38
C SER A 655 -3.74 7.20 -3.73
N ALA A 656 -3.83 7.20 -2.40
CA ALA A 656 -4.81 7.98 -1.66
C ALA A 656 -4.49 9.48 -1.71
N CYS A 657 -5.55 10.30 -1.78
CA CYS A 657 -5.39 11.76 -1.78
C CYS A 657 -6.63 12.46 -1.23
N ALA A 658 -6.41 13.63 -0.61
CA ALA A 658 -7.47 14.59 -0.34
C ALA A 658 -7.40 15.70 -1.38
N VAL A 659 -8.47 15.88 -2.15
CA VAL A 659 -8.60 16.96 -3.14
C VAL A 659 -9.56 18.00 -2.60
N TRP A 660 -9.04 19.16 -2.23
CA TRP A 660 -9.82 20.31 -1.83
C TRP A 660 -10.06 21.24 -3.01
N ILE A 661 -11.31 21.68 -3.17
CA ILE A 661 -11.70 22.66 -4.17
C ILE A 661 -12.45 23.77 -3.45
N MET A 662 -12.11 25.02 -3.76
CA MET A 662 -12.85 26.17 -3.26
C MET A 662 -13.28 27.05 -4.43
N PHE A 663 -14.60 27.16 -4.62
CA PHE A 663 -15.20 28.15 -5.51
C PHE A 663 -15.46 29.42 -4.73
N ALA A 664 -15.17 30.57 -5.33
CA ALA A 664 -15.49 31.84 -4.75
C ALA A 664 -15.95 32.84 -5.81
N CYS A 665 -16.73 33.82 -5.38
CA CYS A 665 -16.99 35.02 -6.17
C CYS A 665 -16.90 36.26 -5.29
N LYS A 666 -16.46 37.36 -5.89
CA LYS A 666 -16.68 38.71 -5.37
C LYS A 666 -17.48 39.51 -6.39
N TYR A 667 -18.47 40.26 -5.93
CA TYR A 667 -19.35 41.04 -6.78
C TYR A 667 -19.86 42.26 -6.03
N LYS A 668 -20.21 43.32 -6.76
CA LYS A 668 -20.86 44.49 -6.17
C LYS A 668 -22.34 44.21 -6.02
N SER A 669 -22.87 44.32 -4.80
CA SER A 669 -24.31 44.14 -4.58
C SER A 669 -25.06 45.29 -5.23
N VAL A 670 -25.98 44.99 -6.15
CA VAL A 670 -26.96 45.96 -6.62
C VAL A 670 -28.09 45.95 -5.58
N LEU A 671 -28.27 47.07 -4.88
CA LEU A 671 -29.37 47.27 -3.94
C LEU A 671 -30.71 47.35 -4.67
#